data_AF-A0A1V6SSF4-F1
#
_entry.id   AF-A0A1V6SSF4-F1
#
_cell.length_a   1.000
_cell.length_b   1.000
_cell.length_c   1.000
_cell.angle_alpha   90.00
_cell.angle_beta   90.00
_cell.angle_gamma   90.00
#
_symmetry.space_group_name_H-M   'P 1'
#
loop_
_entity.id
_entity.type
_entity.pdbx_description
1 polymer ?
#
loop_
_entity_poly.entity_id
_entity_poly.type
_entity_poly.pdbx_seq_one_letter_code
_entity_poly.pdbx_strand_id
1 'polypeptide(L)'
;MNGTPLLPSAFPQTPKTIPGTGRKKLFETPSRSQPRETRPVRTPLRSASKSASKASRLPPSNANTDVPLIPTNVIDAPSQRLYVVAVYFALNAWRIYESLTASDDLDSTWLLLKWATIDGIFLVGLQALRIPWLEWAFPTTLTLFLLHAVGNVFLMFRIPIPWATWITGLVKVAYDRELSISERRVKPGDIIHNASLILGRQIVHILPEGSAVLNPDRNSLCLDSLQSTIDLPIRVNQTDPVLIEVLRLDLNTGENETISIPTKQLKTLKKQAEKKHVPGQPHRDLLFPVRKTGVYRLQRVVDESQLDVHTRTFDALVVSCPRALIKNSHIDKCKGELSDFKLEVEGTPPLKIKYSRQVNNLDRGFSVLNIQPDHLRSPLLNGRTTAALYSINQPDVSWAQSQKIEVPLNESLNDGGEWFYTIEEVHDAIGNVANYSTIFEEGDRPSTKSQSQWYQFSVHERPQLSLQNCNAQNPLQVAKGDSTRFPLSFHPDGNAYASDGPFSVGYSFTGNTQEAAREQTVDLKHMNQTLDIKEPGLYALTSISTKFCPGEILEPSSCYLHNPPEPDLTVKAEKIFDRCANNAIGLLVDLDLTGSPPFSLRYSIESSKGVVSKVQAINGMRTQLDFTPSEAGSYTYRFIDIEDAVYSPRSLKIPVLEQDVKPPASAHFLSRELRKACFGEAVSVEVSFLGEAPWVLQYEIVHNGKRLRKTLESDTDVATITTDKLISGGEYTVSLTSVKDKSGCKRSLKDSLNIEARSQPPHVSFGQIDKKRSVLALQGSKIEIPLRLSGQRPWTVTYKNVDVDSAPVQKNIFDENSVLTVDKQGLYEISGVFDIGCPGTVDQSANEFEVSWIPRPQITALDGSPIGAAKEFAKSEVCQGDDDSLEVRLSGNPPYSVQYEKRRKADRGGFSSAKPRALKSALHVTSMEMDTSEPGEYSYKFTQVGDSLYDHDPKSKALVVTQKVNPLPSAKFDQPGHVFGFCKEDINGEESIPITLEGVPPFSLEISIKHHSNAKPEIVTIPKINSNRHKLLIPRRHLDLGQHQVSIHKVRDSRGCQKTTDLDASSVRVAISDVPTIIPLESKIDYCVGERLSFSLSGHAPFDVFYTFDGAKRKATSQTANFRRIAELPGQFTINAVSDGASGKCKAHKDITKVIHAMPSVRISKGKESVVDIHEGGEAELHFEFWGTPPFEFTYIRSSNVRKGKKSEILDIKHDISYENIKTIKTSDEGTYEVIAIKDKYCSFSSQTPPGKSDR
;
A
#
# COMPACT_ATOMS: atom_id res chain seq x y z
N MET A 1 -52.50 20.79 -17.97
CA MET A 1 -51.78 21.88 -18.67
C MET A 1 -50.48 21.26 -19.17
N ASN A 2 -50.14 21.32 -20.47
CA ASN A 2 -49.87 22.52 -21.27
C ASN A 2 -48.67 23.28 -20.67
N GLY A 3 -47.51 23.38 -21.31
CA GLY A 3 -47.07 22.78 -22.58
C GLY A 3 -45.70 23.32 -23.01
N THR A 4 -45.24 22.96 -24.20
CA THR A 4 -44.28 23.77 -24.99
C THR A 4 -44.86 25.17 -25.25
N PRO A 5 -44.05 26.22 -25.56
CA PRO A 5 -42.81 26.18 -26.36
C PRO A 5 -41.66 27.13 -25.89
N LEU A 6 -40.55 27.17 -26.65
CA LEU A 6 -40.06 28.40 -27.35
C LEU A 6 -38.72 28.19 -28.10
N LEU A 7 -38.79 28.24 -29.44
CA LEU A 7 -37.76 28.75 -30.36
C LEU A 7 -38.24 30.17 -30.79
N PRO A 8 -37.41 31.11 -31.30
CA PRO A 8 -37.21 31.17 -32.77
C PRO A 8 -35.98 31.96 -33.35
N SER A 9 -35.68 31.73 -34.65
CA SER A 9 -35.40 32.69 -35.77
C SER A 9 -34.36 33.84 -35.67
N ALA A 10 -33.76 34.39 -36.76
CA ALA A 10 -33.55 34.01 -38.18
C ALA A 10 -32.70 35.12 -38.91
N PHE A 11 -32.63 35.08 -40.26
CA PHE A 11 -32.08 36.09 -41.22
C PHE A 11 -30.53 36.16 -41.37
N PRO A 12 -29.97 36.74 -42.47
CA PRO A 12 -30.32 36.50 -43.89
C PRO A 12 -29.12 36.45 -44.91
N GLN A 13 -29.41 35.98 -46.12
CA GLN A 13 -28.86 36.32 -47.47
C GLN A 13 -27.34 36.46 -47.80
N THR A 14 -27.00 36.09 -49.03
CA THR A 14 -25.65 35.92 -49.64
C THR A 14 -25.10 37.19 -50.34
N PRO A 15 -23.82 37.24 -50.81
CA PRO A 15 -23.54 36.95 -52.25
C PRO A 15 -22.10 36.55 -52.72
N LYS A 16 -22.03 35.72 -53.80
CA LYS A 16 -20.93 35.61 -54.84
C LYS A 16 -19.55 35.00 -54.39
N THR A 17 -18.66 34.47 -55.26
CA THR A 17 -18.45 34.55 -56.74
C THR A 17 -18.13 33.22 -57.48
N ILE A 18 -18.82 32.98 -58.61
CA ILE A 18 -18.36 32.69 -60.02
C ILE A 18 -16.86 32.36 -60.28
N PRO A 19 -16.47 31.50 -61.27
CA PRO A 19 -17.15 31.13 -62.55
C PRO A 19 -17.43 29.60 -62.73
N GLY A 20 -17.98 29.04 -63.82
CA GLY A 20 -18.25 29.50 -65.21
C GLY A 20 -17.17 28.99 -66.19
N THR A 21 -17.41 28.53 -67.45
CA THR A 21 -18.59 28.38 -68.34
C THR A 21 -18.32 27.25 -69.37
N GLY A 22 -19.21 26.78 -70.25
CA GLY A 22 -20.48 27.33 -70.75
C GLY A 22 -21.44 26.27 -71.32
N ARG A 23 -22.73 26.54 -71.61
CA ARG A 23 -23.37 27.53 -72.54
C ARG A 23 -23.33 27.06 -74.02
N LYS A 24 -24.38 27.26 -74.84
CA LYS A 24 -25.79 27.69 -74.65
C LYS A 24 -26.62 27.31 -75.91
N LYS A 25 -27.94 27.47 -75.90
CA LYS A 25 -28.76 27.49 -77.13
C LYS A 25 -28.58 28.81 -77.91
N LEU A 26 -28.62 28.75 -79.25
CA LEU A 26 -29.54 29.46 -80.19
C LEU A 26 -28.90 29.91 -81.52
N PHE A 27 -29.77 29.85 -82.56
CA PHE A 27 -29.72 30.44 -83.91
C PHE A 27 -28.97 29.77 -85.08
N GLU A 28 -29.62 30.00 -86.24
CA GLU A 28 -29.23 29.91 -87.66
C GLU A 28 -29.04 28.55 -88.39
N THR A 29 -30.11 28.22 -89.14
CA THR A 29 -30.18 27.54 -90.44
C THR A 29 -29.60 28.44 -91.57
N PRO A 30 -29.59 28.09 -92.90
CA PRO A 30 -30.25 26.97 -93.59
C PRO A 30 -29.47 26.27 -94.74
N SER A 31 -30.11 25.22 -95.33
CA SER A 31 -30.33 25.03 -96.79
C SER A 31 -29.90 23.68 -97.42
N ARG A 32 -30.92 22.92 -97.91
CA ARG A 32 -30.90 21.86 -98.96
C ARG A 32 -30.04 20.58 -98.72
N SER A 33 -30.36 19.41 -99.30
CA SER A 33 -31.44 19.02 -100.24
C SER A 33 -31.95 17.57 -100.08
N GLN A 34 -33.15 17.32 -100.63
CA GLN A 34 -33.88 16.05 -100.90
C GLN A 34 -33.13 15.06 -101.87
N PRO A 35 -33.66 13.86 -102.27
CA PRO A 35 -35.04 13.28 -102.11
C PRO A 35 -35.23 11.75 -101.77
N ARG A 36 -36.47 11.38 -101.39
CA ARG A 36 -37.30 10.15 -101.67
C ARG A 36 -36.83 8.70 -101.32
N GLU A 37 -37.69 7.73 -100.91
CA GLU A 37 -39.15 7.70 -100.60
C GLU A 37 -39.53 6.91 -99.29
N THR A 38 -39.98 5.63 -99.14
CA THR A 38 -40.38 4.48 -100.01
C THR A 38 -41.25 3.44 -99.20
N ARG A 39 -41.76 2.33 -99.79
CA ARG A 39 -42.66 1.27 -99.19
C ARG A 39 -42.66 -0.03 -100.08
N PRO A 40 -43.45 -1.14 -99.91
CA PRO A 40 -44.34 -1.69 -98.84
C PRO A 40 -44.38 -3.27 -98.65
N VAL A 41 -45.36 -3.82 -97.88
CA VAL A 41 -46.06 -5.17 -98.04
C VAL A 41 -45.28 -6.46 -97.61
N ARG A 42 -45.83 -7.59 -97.06
CA ARG A 42 -47.21 -8.12 -96.75
C ARG A 42 -47.22 -9.09 -95.52
N THR A 43 -48.41 -9.51 -95.06
CA THR A 43 -48.73 -10.63 -94.10
C THR A 43 -49.12 -11.93 -94.88
N PRO A 44 -49.68 -13.07 -94.33
CA PRO A 44 -50.15 -13.44 -92.96
C PRO A 44 -49.97 -14.96 -92.48
N LEU A 45 -50.61 -15.32 -91.34
CA LEU A 45 -51.52 -16.50 -91.13
C LEU A 45 -51.12 -17.77 -90.27
N ARG A 46 -51.95 -18.07 -89.22
CA ARG A 46 -52.42 -19.40 -88.65
C ARG A 46 -51.42 -20.49 -88.13
N SER A 47 -51.78 -21.49 -87.30
CA SER A 47 -52.75 -21.62 -86.15
C SER A 47 -52.77 -23.02 -85.46
N ALA A 48 -52.97 -23.03 -84.12
CA ALA A 48 -53.79 -23.96 -83.30
C ALA A 48 -53.66 -25.53 -83.30
N SER A 49 -53.14 -26.06 -82.17
CA SER A 49 -53.63 -27.16 -81.29
C SER A 49 -54.49 -28.38 -81.75
N LYS A 50 -53.91 -29.59 -81.55
CA LYS A 50 -54.41 -30.86 -80.92
C LYS A 50 -55.91 -31.21 -80.71
N SER A 51 -56.30 -32.40 -81.22
CA SER A 51 -57.12 -33.54 -80.63
C SER A 51 -58.32 -33.28 -79.67
N ALA A 52 -59.57 -33.66 -80.02
CA ALA A 52 -60.27 -34.97 -79.77
C ALA A 52 -61.08 -35.01 -78.44
N SER A 53 -62.19 -35.77 -78.24
CA SER A 53 -62.78 -36.95 -78.94
C SER A 53 -64.34 -37.08 -78.83
N LYS A 54 -64.90 -38.19 -79.38
CA LYS A 54 -66.32 -38.67 -79.50
C LYS A 54 -67.11 -38.81 -78.16
N ALA A 55 -68.46 -38.99 -78.06
CA ALA A 55 -69.69 -38.94 -78.89
C ALA A 55 -70.94 -38.95 -77.92
N SER A 56 -72.24 -38.77 -78.26
CA SER A 56 -73.10 -39.54 -79.19
C SER A 56 -74.58 -39.06 -79.23
N ARG A 57 -75.24 -39.19 -80.40
CA ARG A 57 -76.70 -39.22 -80.72
C ARG A 57 -77.61 -37.96 -80.54
N LEU A 58 -78.68 -37.99 -81.34
CA LEU A 58 -79.77 -37.03 -81.66
C LEU A 58 -81.11 -37.83 -81.62
N PRO A 59 -82.34 -37.24 -81.50
CA PRO A 59 -82.98 -36.41 -82.55
C PRO A 59 -83.88 -35.27 -81.97
N PRO A 60 -84.98 -34.76 -82.60
CA PRO A 60 -84.92 -33.44 -83.25
C PRO A 60 -86.04 -32.42 -82.90
N SER A 61 -85.93 -31.24 -83.52
CA SER A 61 -86.98 -30.24 -83.82
C SER A 61 -87.87 -29.68 -82.70
N ASN A 62 -87.68 -28.39 -82.39
CA ASN A 62 -88.63 -27.36 -82.83
C ASN A 62 -87.99 -25.96 -82.84
N ALA A 63 -88.69 -24.95 -83.37
CA ALA A 63 -88.11 -23.70 -83.84
C ALA A 63 -88.21 -22.49 -82.88
N ASN A 64 -87.27 -21.56 -83.05
CA ASN A 64 -87.35 -20.12 -82.76
C ASN A 64 -87.85 -19.67 -81.37
N THR A 65 -86.93 -19.40 -80.44
CA THR A 65 -86.85 -18.10 -79.70
C THR A 65 -85.54 -17.99 -78.90
N ASP A 66 -84.39 -17.85 -79.58
CA ASP A 66 -83.23 -17.18 -78.98
C ASP A 66 -82.28 -16.68 -80.08
N VAL A 67 -82.12 -15.36 -80.16
CA VAL A 67 -81.21 -14.67 -81.09
C VAL A 67 -80.30 -13.77 -80.25
N PRO A 68 -78.97 -13.75 -80.50
CA PRO A 68 -78.05 -12.86 -79.80
C PRO A 68 -78.45 -11.40 -79.94
N LEU A 69 -78.29 -10.61 -78.88
CA LEU A 69 -78.73 -9.21 -78.83
C LEU A 69 -78.01 -8.33 -79.89
N ILE A 70 -76.79 -8.74 -80.25
CA ILE A 70 -76.08 -8.29 -81.45
C ILE A 70 -76.12 -9.47 -82.44
N PRO A 71 -76.91 -9.42 -83.53
CA PRO A 71 -77.05 -10.56 -84.42
C PRO A 71 -75.73 -10.88 -85.13
N THR A 72 -75.47 -12.18 -85.31
CA THR A 72 -74.17 -12.72 -85.76
C THR A 72 -73.81 -12.44 -87.22
N ASN A 73 -74.68 -11.75 -87.95
CA ASN A 73 -74.42 -11.20 -89.28
C ASN A 73 -73.74 -9.82 -89.26
N VAL A 74 -73.75 -9.11 -88.12
CA VAL A 74 -73.06 -7.81 -87.96
C VAL A 74 -71.65 -7.99 -87.40
N ILE A 75 -71.49 -8.87 -86.41
CA ILE A 75 -70.21 -9.30 -85.85
C ILE A 75 -70.29 -10.80 -85.62
N ASP A 76 -69.33 -11.58 -86.13
CA ASP A 76 -69.32 -13.03 -85.96
C ASP A 76 -69.12 -13.43 -84.49
N ALA A 77 -69.70 -14.56 -84.06
CA ALA A 77 -69.64 -14.99 -82.66
C ALA A 77 -68.20 -15.13 -82.11
N PRO A 78 -67.20 -15.67 -82.84
CA PRO A 78 -65.79 -15.60 -82.41
C PRO A 78 -65.29 -14.18 -82.14
N SER A 79 -65.57 -13.21 -83.00
CA SER A 79 -65.21 -11.80 -82.76
C SER A 79 -65.97 -11.17 -81.60
N GLN A 80 -67.28 -11.46 -81.43
CA GLN A 80 -68.03 -11.01 -80.24
C GLN A 80 -67.40 -11.52 -78.94
N ARG A 81 -67.04 -12.82 -78.90
CA ARG A 81 -66.30 -13.42 -77.78
C ARG A 81 -64.94 -12.76 -77.56
N LEU A 82 -64.20 -12.46 -78.64
CA LEU A 82 -62.90 -11.80 -78.56
C LEU A 82 -63.01 -10.36 -78.02
N TYR A 83 -64.05 -9.61 -78.39
CA TYR A 83 -64.30 -8.28 -77.83
C TYR A 83 -64.69 -8.35 -76.34
N VAL A 84 -65.55 -9.30 -75.93
CA VAL A 84 -65.85 -9.55 -74.51
C VAL A 84 -64.59 -9.88 -73.73
N VAL A 85 -63.72 -10.76 -74.26
CA VAL A 85 -62.44 -11.12 -73.63
C VAL A 85 -61.48 -9.94 -73.57
N ALA A 86 -61.41 -9.10 -74.61
CA ALA A 86 -60.59 -7.90 -74.62
C ALA A 86 -61.06 -6.86 -73.59
N VAL A 87 -62.37 -6.62 -73.48
CA VAL A 87 -62.96 -5.75 -72.44
C VAL A 87 -62.71 -6.34 -71.05
N TYR A 88 -62.86 -7.66 -70.86
CA TYR A 88 -62.55 -8.33 -69.60
C TYR A 88 -61.09 -8.15 -69.20
N PHE A 89 -60.13 -8.31 -70.12
CA PHE A 89 -58.72 -8.06 -69.84
C PHE A 89 -58.42 -6.57 -69.55
N ALA A 90 -59.08 -5.63 -70.24
CA ALA A 90 -58.94 -4.20 -69.97
C ALA A 90 -59.48 -3.82 -68.57
N LEU A 91 -60.65 -4.34 -68.19
CA LEU A 91 -61.21 -4.19 -66.84
C LEU A 91 -60.29 -4.80 -65.78
N ASN A 92 -59.73 -6.00 -66.03
CA ASN A 92 -58.76 -6.62 -65.12
C ASN A 92 -57.46 -5.81 -64.97
N ALA A 93 -56.94 -5.25 -66.07
CA ALA A 93 -55.74 -4.41 -66.02
C ALA A 93 -55.99 -3.11 -65.23
N TRP A 94 -57.15 -2.47 -65.42
CA TRP A 94 -57.56 -1.31 -64.63
C TRP A 94 -57.76 -1.66 -63.14
N ARG A 95 -58.42 -2.79 -62.84
CA ARG A 95 -58.61 -3.31 -61.49
C ARG A 95 -57.29 -3.57 -60.75
N ILE A 96 -56.29 -4.12 -61.43
CA ILE A 96 -54.94 -4.31 -60.90
C ILE A 96 -54.22 -2.96 -60.72
N TYR A 97 -54.35 -2.02 -61.66
CA TYR A 97 -53.76 -0.68 -61.54
C TYR A 97 -54.30 0.10 -60.33
N GLU A 98 -55.60 0.04 -60.05
CA GLU A 98 -56.20 0.67 -58.86
C GLU A 98 -55.79 -0.05 -57.56
N SER A 99 -55.77 -1.39 -57.54
CA SER A 99 -55.23 -2.17 -56.41
C SER A 99 -53.77 -1.82 -56.08
N LEU A 100 -52.95 -1.49 -57.09
CA LEU A 100 -51.56 -1.06 -56.92
C LEU A 100 -51.40 0.41 -56.50
N THR A 101 -52.42 1.26 -56.68
CA THR A 101 -52.37 2.69 -56.32
C THR A 101 -53.13 3.07 -55.05
N ALA A 102 -54.00 2.19 -54.54
CA ALA A 102 -54.65 2.37 -53.23
C ALA A 102 -53.63 2.47 -52.08
N SER A 103 -53.84 3.42 -51.16
CA SER A 103 -52.98 3.63 -49.99
C SER A 103 -53.63 3.29 -48.65
N ASP A 104 -54.94 3.50 -48.50
CA ASP A 104 -55.67 3.35 -47.24
C ASP A 104 -56.69 2.20 -47.25
N ASP A 105 -57.05 1.71 -46.06
CA ASP A 105 -58.04 0.63 -45.88
C ASP A 105 -59.46 1.05 -46.30
N LEU A 106 -59.85 2.32 -46.10
CA LEU A 106 -61.15 2.81 -46.58
C LEU A 106 -61.25 2.75 -48.10
N ASP A 107 -60.23 3.23 -48.82
CA ASP A 107 -60.15 3.11 -50.27
C ASP A 107 -60.22 1.64 -50.70
N SER A 108 -59.54 0.74 -49.97
CA SER A 108 -59.56 -0.70 -50.26
C SER A 108 -60.96 -1.31 -50.12
N THR A 109 -61.76 -0.89 -49.13
CA THR A 109 -63.17 -1.32 -49.01
C THR A 109 -64.08 -0.72 -50.10
N TRP A 110 -63.86 0.55 -50.48
CA TRP A 110 -64.61 1.21 -51.55
C TRP A 110 -64.29 0.60 -52.92
N LEU A 111 -63.02 0.32 -53.20
CA LEU A 111 -62.56 -0.36 -54.41
C LEU A 111 -63.10 -1.79 -54.49
N LEU A 112 -63.18 -2.52 -53.37
CA LEU A 112 -63.85 -3.83 -53.33
C LEU A 112 -65.33 -3.71 -53.73
N LEU A 113 -66.09 -2.77 -53.16
CA LEU A 113 -67.49 -2.55 -53.49
C LEU A 113 -67.67 -2.11 -54.96
N LYS A 114 -66.86 -1.17 -55.43
CA LYS A 114 -66.81 -0.69 -56.83
C LYS A 114 -66.57 -1.83 -57.80
N TRP A 115 -65.51 -2.61 -57.60
CA TRP A 115 -65.13 -3.68 -58.52
C TRP A 115 -66.05 -4.89 -58.44
N ALA A 116 -66.58 -5.25 -57.26
CA ALA A 116 -67.67 -6.23 -57.17
C ALA A 116 -68.92 -5.76 -57.93
N THR A 117 -69.27 -4.46 -57.88
CA THR A 117 -70.40 -3.91 -58.64
C THR A 117 -70.14 -3.95 -60.15
N ILE A 118 -68.94 -3.58 -60.60
CA ILE A 118 -68.53 -3.64 -62.02
C ILE A 118 -68.52 -5.09 -62.53
N ASP A 119 -67.93 -6.03 -61.79
CA ASP A 119 -67.91 -7.45 -62.14
C ASP A 119 -69.34 -8.03 -62.19
N GLY A 120 -70.22 -7.63 -61.27
CA GLY A 120 -71.64 -8.00 -61.30
C GLY A 120 -72.37 -7.47 -62.54
N ILE A 121 -72.22 -6.18 -62.85
CA ILE A 121 -72.79 -5.56 -64.06
C ILE A 121 -72.25 -6.23 -65.33
N PHE A 122 -70.95 -6.55 -65.38
CA PHE A 122 -70.34 -7.24 -66.52
C PHE A 122 -70.87 -8.66 -66.70
N LEU A 123 -70.92 -9.47 -65.63
CA LEU A 123 -71.38 -10.85 -65.68
C LEU A 123 -72.89 -11.00 -65.94
N VAL A 124 -73.72 -10.05 -65.47
CA VAL A 124 -75.16 -9.99 -65.80
C VAL A 124 -75.38 -9.43 -67.20
N GLY A 125 -74.62 -8.39 -67.61
CA GLY A 125 -74.67 -7.85 -68.97
C GLY A 125 -74.27 -8.87 -70.04
N LEU A 126 -73.33 -9.77 -69.72
CA LEU A 126 -72.93 -10.87 -70.58
C LEU A 126 -74.08 -11.84 -70.90
N GLN A 127 -74.98 -12.08 -69.94
CA GLN A 127 -76.21 -12.86 -70.15
C GLN A 127 -77.22 -12.11 -71.02
N ALA A 128 -77.36 -10.79 -70.81
CA ALA A 128 -78.25 -9.96 -71.62
C ALA A 128 -77.82 -9.89 -73.10
N LEU A 129 -76.53 -10.03 -73.40
CA LEU A 129 -76.00 -10.07 -74.76
C LEU A 129 -76.29 -11.39 -75.51
N ARG A 130 -76.60 -12.49 -74.80
CA ARG A 130 -76.92 -13.83 -75.36
C ARG A 130 -75.87 -14.32 -76.38
N ILE A 131 -74.60 -14.22 -76.01
CA ILE A 131 -73.48 -14.62 -76.88
C ILE A 131 -73.29 -16.14 -76.77
N PRO A 132 -73.40 -16.92 -77.87
CA PRO A 132 -73.29 -18.37 -77.81
C PRO A 132 -72.01 -18.83 -77.09
N TRP A 133 -72.16 -19.78 -76.17
CA TRP A 133 -71.13 -20.31 -75.24
C TRP A 133 -70.74 -19.41 -74.04
N LEU A 134 -71.28 -18.20 -73.90
CA LEU A 134 -71.19 -17.42 -72.64
C LEU A 134 -72.54 -17.24 -71.94
N GLU A 135 -73.58 -17.88 -72.47
CA GLU A 135 -74.86 -18.14 -71.82
C GLU A 135 -74.68 -19.22 -70.73
N TRP A 136 -74.15 -18.82 -69.58
CA TRP A 136 -74.01 -19.68 -68.41
C TRP A 136 -75.30 -19.68 -67.57
N ALA A 137 -75.69 -20.82 -67.01
CA ALA A 137 -76.84 -20.88 -66.10
C ALA A 137 -76.64 -19.97 -64.87
N PHE A 138 -77.74 -19.57 -64.22
CA PHE A 138 -77.71 -18.74 -63.00
C PHE A 138 -76.73 -19.22 -61.91
N PRO A 139 -76.66 -20.52 -61.52
CA PRO A 139 -75.67 -20.96 -60.54
C PRO A 139 -74.22 -20.80 -61.02
N THR A 140 -73.93 -20.94 -62.33
CA THR A 140 -72.56 -20.74 -62.85
C THR A 140 -72.18 -19.27 -62.95
N THR A 141 -73.10 -18.36 -63.31
CA THR A 141 -72.86 -16.91 -63.18
C THR A 141 -72.67 -16.49 -61.73
N LEU A 142 -73.50 -16.99 -60.80
CA LEU A 142 -73.36 -16.73 -59.37
C LEU A 142 -72.02 -17.26 -58.83
N THR A 143 -71.60 -18.46 -59.24
CA THR A 143 -70.31 -19.04 -58.82
C THR A 143 -69.13 -18.22 -59.35
N LEU A 144 -69.18 -17.80 -60.61
CA LEU A 144 -68.15 -16.95 -61.20
C LEU A 144 -68.11 -15.56 -60.55
N PHE A 145 -69.27 -14.96 -60.25
CA PHE A 145 -69.37 -13.71 -59.50
C PHE A 145 -68.78 -13.83 -58.09
N LEU A 146 -69.11 -14.89 -57.34
CA LEU A 146 -68.51 -15.15 -56.04
C LEU A 146 -66.99 -15.37 -56.12
N LEU A 147 -66.50 -16.05 -57.15
CA LEU A 147 -65.06 -16.23 -57.39
C LEU A 147 -64.36 -14.90 -57.73
N HIS A 148 -65.04 -13.99 -58.45
CA HIS A 148 -64.56 -12.61 -58.67
C HIS A 148 -64.58 -11.79 -57.38
N ALA A 149 -65.64 -11.86 -56.58
CA ALA A 149 -65.73 -11.16 -55.30
C ALA A 149 -64.64 -11.61 -54.32
N VAL A 150 -64.39 -12.93 -54.22
CA VAL A 150 -63.25 -13.48 -53.47
C VAL A 150 -61.93 -13.00 -54.07
N GLY A 151 -61.74 -13.07 -55.38
CA GLY A 151 -60.56 -12.54 -56.06
C GLY A 151 -60.30 -11.06 -55.74
N ASN A 152 -61.35 -10.23 -55.67
CA ASN A 152 -61.28 -8.82 -55.31
C ASN A 152 -60.91 -8.63 -53.83
N VAL A 153 -61.39 -9.47 -52.90
CA VAL A 153 -60.94 -9.47 -51.51
C VAL A 153 -59.43 -9.74 -51.42
N PHE A 154 -58.93 -10.78 -52.10
CA PHE A 154 -57.49 -11.08 -52.13
C PHE A 154 -56.67 -9.94 -52.78
N LEU A 155 -57.19 -9.31 -53.84
CA LEU A 155 -56.49 -8.26 -54.59
C LEU A 155 -56.48 -6.89 -53.88
N MET A 156 -57.59 -6.48 -53.27
CA MET A 156 -57.70 -5.17 -52.61
C MET A 156 -57.03 -5.17 -51.22
N PHE A 157 -57.19 -6.25 -50.44
CA PHE A 157 -56.47 -6.42 -49.16
C PHE A 157 -55.09 -7.08 -49.31
N ARG A 158 -54.56 -7.17 -50.55
CA ARG A 158 -53.18 -7.59 -50.90
C ARG A 158 -52.72 -8.92 -50.27
N ILE A 159 -53.61 -9.91 -50.19
CA ILE A 159 -53.32 -11.23 -49.62
C ILE A 159 -52.53 -12.06 -50.66
N PRO A 160 -51.30 -12.55 -50.36
CA PRO A 160 -50.42 -13.15 -51.37
C PRO A 160 -50.82 -14.57 -51.77
N ILE A 161 -50.70 -14.91 -53.07
CA ILE A 161 -51.05 -16.23 -53.64
C ILE A 161 -49.85 -16.82 -54.41
N PRO A 162 -49.41 -18.08 -54.14
CA PRO A 162 -48.13 -18.61 -54.59
C PRO A 162 -48.13 -19.30 -55.97
N TRP A 163 -48.52 -18.58 -57.04
CA TRP A 163 -48.67 -19.15 -58.39
C TRP A 163 -47.36 -19.71 -59.02
N ALA A 164 -46.20 -19.19 -58.64
CA ALA A 164 -44.91 -19.46 -59.32
C ALA A 164 -44.37 -20.91 -59.14
N THR A 165 -44.73 -21.58 -58.05
CA THR A 165 -44.22 -22.93 -57.72
C THR A 165 -44.88 -24.03 -58.55
N TRP A 166 -46.12 -23.83 -58.99
CA TRP A 166 -46.87 -24.81 -59.78
C TRP A 166 -46.35 -24.89 -61.23
N ILE A 167 -46.04 -23.74 -61.83
CA ILE A 167 -45.57 -23.64 -63.22
C ILE A 167 -44.17 -24.27 -63.37
N THR A 168 -43.30 -24.08 -62.38
CA THR A 168 -41.93 -24.64 -62.40
C THR A 168 -41.88 -26.17 -62.29
N GLY A 169 -42.86 -26.79 -61.63
CA GLY A 169 -42.97 -28.25 -61.54
C GLY A 169 -43.21 -28.94 -62.90
N LEU A 170 -44.14 -28.42 -63.71
CA LEU A 170 -44.53 -29.04 -64.98
C LEU A 170 -43.43 -28.97 -66.06
N VAL A 171 -42.63 -27.90 -66.10
CA VAL A 171 -41.56 -27.73 -67.10
C VAL A 171 -40.43 -28.74 -66.88
N LYS A 172 -40.13 -29.10 -65.63
CA LYS A 172 -39.00 -29.98 -65.27
C LYS A 172 -39.18 -31.42 -65.77
N VAL A 173 -40.42 -31.92 -65.79
CA VAL A 173 -40.74 -33.31 -66.20
C VAL A 173 -40.65 -33.52 -67.73
N ALA A 174 -40.91 -32.47 -68.53
CA ALA A 174 -40.98 -32.59 -69.99
C ALA A 174 -39.62 -32.55 -70.70
N TYR A 175 -38.54 -32.19 -70.00
CA TYR A 175 -37.27 -31.80 -70.62
C TYR A 175 -36.01 -32.42 -70.00
N ASP A 176 -36.15 -33.48 -69.22
CA ASP A 176 -35.01 -34.14 -68.57
C ASP A 176 -34.09 -34.80 -69.61
N ARG A 177 -32.91 -34.19 -69.81
CA ARG A 177 -31.82 -34.69 -70.65
C ARG A 177 -30.48 -34.35 -69.99
N GLU A 178 -29.70 -35.36 -69.65
CA GLU A 178 -28.39 -35.20 -69.01
C GLU A 178 -27.27 -35.04 -70.05
N LEU A 179 -26.18 -34.39 -69.64
CA LEU A 179 -24.95 -34.31 -70.44
C LEU A 179 -24.15 -35.61 -70.33
N SER A 180 -23.89 -36.26 -71.46
CA SER A 180 -22.96 -37.39 -71.56
C SER A 180 -21.51 -36.92 -71.69
N ILE A 181 -20.55 -37.83 -71.54
CA ILE A 181 -19.09 -37.55 -71.55
C ILE A 181 -18.67 -36.76 -72.80
N SER A 182 -19.29 -37.06 -73.95
CA SER A 182 -19.08 -36.41 -75.25
C SER A 182 -19.63 -34.97 -75.33
N GLU A 183 -20.30 -34.51 -74.26
CA GLU A 183 -21.02 -33.23 -74.08
C GLU A 183 -22.29 -33.08 -74.93
N ARG A 184 -22.89 -34.23 -75.27
CA ARG A 184 -24.22 -34.34 -75.90
C ARG A 184 -25.30 -34.54 -74.85
N ARG A 185 -26.59 -34.38 -75.20
CA ARG A 185 -27.72 -34.49 -74.27
C ARG A 185 -28.59 -35.74 -74.51
N VAL A 186 -28.64 -36.65 -73.53
CA VAL A 186 -29.26 -38.00 -73.61
C VAL A 186 -30.28 -38.25 -72.49
N LYS A 187 -31.08 -39.33 -72.61
CA LYS A 187 -32.10 -39.76 -71.62
C LYS A 187 -31.55 -40.88 -70.71
N PRO A 188 -31.69 -40.81 -69.37
CA PRO A 188 -31.18 -41.88 -68.49
C PRO A 188 -32.13 -43.06 -68.22
N GLY A 189 -33.44 -42.86 -68.30
CA GLY A 189 -34.42 -43.82 -67.78
C GLY A 189 -34.40 -45.20 -68.45
N ASP A 190 -34.11 -45.22 -69.76
CA ASP A 190 -34.14 -46.41 -70.61
C ASP A 190 -32.97 -47.40 -70.34
N ILE A 191 -32.08 -47.10 -69.38
CA ILE A 191 -30.84 -47.85 -69.09
C ILE A 191 -30.82 -48.46 -67.67
N ILE A 192 -31.68 -48.00 -66.75
CA ILE A 192 -31.48 -48.22 -65.29
C ILE A 192 -32.42 -49.27 -64.67
N HIS A 193 -33.63 -49.50 -65.21
CA HIS A 193 -34.66 -50.31 -64.54
C HIS A 193 -35.01 -51.60 -65.29
N ASN A 194 -34.65 -52.76 -64.72
CA ASN A 194 -34.95 -54.11 -65.20
C ASN A 194 -35.20 -55.04 -63.98
N ALA A 195 -36.26 -55.86 -63.91
CA ALA A 195 -37.06 -55.96 -62.66
C ALA A 195 -37.24 -57.32 -61.90
N SER A 196 -36.26 -58.25 -61.78
CA SER A 196 -36.52 -59.66 -61.33
C SER A 196 -36.00 -60.13 -59.90
N LEU A 197 -36.70 -60.00 -58.68
CA LEU A 197 -36.20 -60.15 -57.21
C LEU A 197 -37.04 -60.73 -55.89
N ILE A 198 -37.08 -60.19 -54.59
CA ILE A 198 -36.90 -60.87 -53.17
C ILE A 198 -37.66 -60.49 -51.76
N LEU A 199 -37.42 -61.11 -50.51
CA LEU A 199 -38.15 -61.07 -49.11
C LEU A 199 -37.41 -61.43 -47.67
N GLY A 200 -38.02 -61.46 -46.40
CA GLY A 200 -37.53 -62.00 -45.00
C GLY A 200 -37.89 -61.23 -43.59
N ARG A 201 -37.61 -61.63 -42.24
CA ARG A 201 -37.49 -60.74 -40.92
C ARG A 201 -37.26 -61.13 -39.27
N GLN A 202 -36.55 -60.40 -38.21
CA GLN A 202 -36.50 -60.36 -36.54
C GLN A 202 -35.43 -59.52 -35.40
N ILE A 203 -35.29 -58.39 -34.45
CA ILE A 203 -35.83 -57.42 -33.20
C ILE A 203 -34.81 -56.37 -32.20
N VAL A 204 -34.97 -55.15 -31.35
CA VAL A 204 -34.17 -54.23 -30.11
C VAL A 204 -33.61 -52.57 -29.81
N HIS A 205 -32.94 -51.91 -28.63
CA HIS A 205 -32.51 -50.34 -28.08
C HIS A 205 -31.47 -49.72 -26.75
N ILE A 206 -30.84 -48.39 -26.41
CA ILE A 206 -29.95 -47.67 -25.12
C ILE A 206 -29.50 -45.99 -24.67
N LEU A 207 -28.67 -45.40 -23.55
CA LEU A 207 -28.30 -43.87 -22.88
C LEU A 207 -27.00 -43.19 -21.82
N PRO A 208 -26.75 -41.82 -21.22
CA PRO A 208 -25.48 -40.95 -20.49
C PRO A 208 -25.33 -39.77 -19.14
N GLU A 209 -24.22 -38.83 -18.72
CA GLU A 209 -23.78 -37.89 -17.35
C GLU A 209 -22.82 -36.38 -17.11
N GLY A 210 -22.32 -35.65 -15.90
CA GLY A 210 -21.57 -34.17 -15.52
C GLY A 210 -20.61 -33.50 -14.16
N SER A 211 -20.15 -32.13 -13.80
CA SER A 211 -19.17 -31.42 -12.57
C SER A 211 -18.77 -29.75 -12.12
N ALA A 212 -17.87 -29.16 -11.07
CA ALA A 212 -17.65 -27.64 -10.36
C ALA A 212 -16.38 -26.62 -9.60
N VAL A 213 -16.25 -25.96 -8.26
CA VAL A 213 -15.48 -24.57 -7.63
C VAL A 213 -14.88 -24.13 -6.02
N LEU A 214 -14.27 -22.87 -5.50
CA LEU A 214 -13.51 -22.29 -4.10
C LEU A 214 -13.43 -20.71 -3.33
N ASN A 215 -12.79 -20.34 -2.05
CA ASN A 215 -12.42 -19.07 -1.07
C ASN A 215 -11.99 -17.65 -1.61
N PRO A 216 -12.78 -16.58 -1.40
CA PRO A 216 -12.64 -15.35 -2.20
C PRO A 216 -12.36 -13.99 -1.51
N ASP A 217 -12.87 -13.72 -0.30
CA ASP A 217 -13.14 -12.32 0.12
C ASP A 217 -12.00 -11.64 0.93
N ARG A 218 -10.87 -12.34 1.15
CA ARG A 218 -9.62 -11.81 1.74
C ARG A 218 -9.73 -11.23 3.17
N ASN A 219 -10.61 -11.75 4.02
CA ASN A 219 -10.68 -11.39 5.43
C ASN A 219 -9.34 -11.59 6.16
N SER A 220 -9.00 -10.71 7.10
CA SER A 220 -7.89 -10.91 8.04
C SER A 220 -8.26 -11.98 9.08
N LEU A 221 -7.34 -12.92 9.34
CA LEU A 221 -7.60 -14.08 10.18
C LEU A 221 -6.44 -14.29 11.16
N CYS A 222 -6.74 -14.30 12.47
CA CYS A 222 -5.77 -14.62 13.51
C CYS A 222 -6.35 -15.53 14.59
N LEU A 223 -5.45 -16.11 15.39
CA LEU A 223 -5.74 -16.99 16.52
C LEU A 223 -4.99 -16.51 17.76
N ASP A 224 -5.60 -16.65 18.94
CA ASP A 224 -4.98 -16.41 20.24
C ASP A 224 -5.63 -17.31 21.32
N SER A 225 -5.08 -17.28 22.54
CA SER A 225 -5.69 -17.79 23.78
C SER A 225 -7.18 -17.50 23.93
N LEU A 226 -7.63 -16.28 23.58
CA LEU A 226 -9.06 -15.90 23.61
C LEU A 226 -9.83 -16.42 22.38
N GLN A 227 -9.22 -16.36 21.19
CA GLN A 227 -9.82 -16.76 19.92
C GLN A 227 -9.14 -18.02 19.37
N SER A 228 -9.42 -19.17 19.98
CA SER A 228 -8.79 -20.46 19.67
C SER A 228 -9.40 -21.20 18.47
N THR A 229 -10.34 -20.59 17.75
CA THR A 229 -10.94 -21.12 16.51
C THR A 229 -11.44 -19.95 15.65
N ILE A 230 -11.27 -20.02 14.33
CA ILE A 230 -11.78 -19.02 13.37
C ILE A 230 -12.32 -19.68 12.09
N ASP A 231 -13.33 -19.08 11.45
CA ASP A 231 -14.01 -19.66 10.28
C ASP A 231 -13.34 -19.27 8.95
N LEU A 232 -12.86 -20.25 8.20
CA LEU A 232 -12.25 -20.09 6.86
C LEU A 232 -13.28 -20.42 5.75
N PRO A 233 -13.72 -19.45 4.92
CA PRO A 233 -14.81 -19.68 3.95
C PRO A 233 -14.38 -20.41 2.67
N ILE A 234 -15.22 -21.33 2.17
CA ILE A 234 -15.03 -22.10 0.92
C ILE A 234 -16.29 -21.96 0.04
N ARG A 235 -16.18 -21.32 -1.13
CA ARG A 235 -17.31 -20.97 -2.03
C ARG A 235 -17.52 -22.00 -3.15
N VAL A 236 -18.70 -22.60 -3.27
CA VAL A 236 -19.01 -23.74 -4.17
C VAL A 236 -20.19 -23.43 -5.11
N ASN A 237 -20.22 -23.95 -6.35
CA ASN A 237 -21.18 -23.58 -7.41
C ASN A 237 -21.49 -24.74 -8.38
N GLN A 238 -22.76 -25.13 -8.55
CA GLN A 238 -23.23 -26.20 -9.48
C GLN A 238 -22.62 -27.61 -9.28
N THR A 239 -22.46 -28.02 -8.01
CA THR A 239 -22.05 -29.36 -7.55
C THR A 239 -22.56 -29.57 -6.13
N ASP A 240 -22.58 -30.80 -5.62
CA ASP A 240 -22.88 -31.04 -4.21
C ASP A 240 -21.78 -31.86 -3.51
N PRO A 241 -20.67 -31.24 -3.07
CA PRO A 241 -19.43 -31.96 -2.81
C PRO A 241 -19.53 -32.96 -1.65
N VAL A 242 -18.88 -34.11 -1.82
CA VAL A 242 -18.79 -35.19 -0.83
C VAL A 242 -17.44 -35.26 -0.13
N LEU A 243 -16.40 -34.67 -0.71
CA LEU A 243 -15.05 -34.57 -0.18
C LEU A 243 -14.46 -33.19 -0.54
N ILE A 244 -13.75 -32.57 0.39
CA ILE A 244 -12.89 -31.40 0.16
C ILE A 244 -11.55 -31.62 0.86
N GLU A 245 -10.43 -31.31 0.20
CA GLU A 245 -9.08 -31.41 0.77
C GLU A 245 -8.40 -30.03 0.74
N VAL A 246 -7.79 -29.63 1.86
CA VAL A 246 -7.12 -28.34 2.07
C VAL A 246 -5.73 -28.57 2.64
N LEU A 247 -4.70 -28.07 1.98
CA LEU A 247 -3.32 -28.06 2.45
C LEU A 247 -3.11 -26.92 3.45
N ARG A 248 -2.46 -27.16 4.59
CA ARG A 248 -1.86 -26.11 5.44
C ARG A 248 -0.34 -26.26 5.47
N LEU A 249 0.38 -25.18 5.17
CA LEU A 249 1.80 -25.02 5.52
C LEU A 249 1.91 -24.44 6.94
N ASP A 250 2.61 -25.09 7.86
CA ASP A 250 2.84 -24.56 9.22
C ASP A 250 3.86 -23.41 9.21
N LEU A 251 3.57 -22.30 9.91
CA LEU A 251 4.48 -21.14 9.93
C LEU A 251 5.76 -21.39 10.73
N ASN A 252 5.74 -22.29 11.71
CA ASN A 252 6.86 -22.52 12.63
C ASN A 252 7.78 -23.64 12.14
N THR A 253 7.21 -24.75 11.61
CA THR A 253 8.00 -25.90 11.12
C THR A 253 8.27 -25.86 9.62
N GLY A 254 7.48 -25.12 8.84
CA GLY A 254 7.55 -25.14 7.36
C GLY A 254 7.04 -26.43 6.73
N GLU A 255 6.37 -27.30 7.50
CA GLU A 255 5.85 -28.58 7.01
C GLU A 255 4.42 -28.46 6.44
N ASN A 256 4.06 -29.37 5.54
CA ASN A 256 2.74 -29.42 4.90
C ASN A 256 1.83 -30.47 5.57
N GLU A 257 0.63 -30.06 6.01
CA GLU A 257 -0.42 -30.90 6.59
C GLU A 257 -1.66 -30.84 5.70
N THR A 258 -2.02 -31.94 5.00
CA THR A 258 -3.27 -32.03 4.24
C THR A 258 -4.44 -32.36 5.16
N ILE A 259 -5.42 -31.48 5.20
CA ILE A 259 -6.65 -31.56 6.00
C ILE A 259 -7.79 -32.03 5.09
N SER A 260 -8.32 -33.22 5.35
CA SER A 260 -9.46 -33.79 4.63
C SER A 260 -10.78 -33.47 5.36
N ILE A 261 -11.75 -32.92 4.64
CA ILE A 261 -13.09 -32.58 5.13
C ILE A 261 -14.09 -33.62 4.57
N PRO A 262 -14.46 -34.65 5.36
CA PRO A 262 -15.29 -35.75 4.87
C PRO A 262 -16.78 -35.38 4.79
N THR A 263 -17.55 -36.17 4.04
CA THR A 263 -18.98 -35.97 3.74
C THR A 263 -19.84 -35.68 4.98
N LYS A 264 -19.52 -36.29 6.13
CA LYS A 264 -20.23 -36.05 7.41
C LYS A 264 -20.11 -34.59 7.87
N GLN A 265 -18.91 -34.02 7.78
CA GLN A 265 -18.62 -32.64 8.16
C GLN A 265 -19.11 -31.66 7.09
N LEU A 266 -18.99 -32.01 5.80
CA LEU A 266 -19.57 -31.23 4.72
C LEU A 266 -21.10 -31.10 4.86
N LYS A 267 -21.83 -32.15 5.28
CA LYS A 267 -23.27 -32.05 5.54
C LYS A 267 -23.62 -31.07 6.67
N THR A 268 -22.79 -30.93 7.70
CA THR A 268 -22.98 -29.88 8.72
C THR A 268 -22.66 -28.48 8.19
N LEU A 269 -21.61 -28.33 7.36
CA LEU A 269 -21.24 -27.05 6.75
C LEU A 269 -22.28 -26.57 5.73
N LYS A 270 -22.77 -27.45 4.84
CA LYS A 270 -23.86 -27.16 3.89
C LYS A 270 -25.10 -26.63 4.64
N LYS A 271 -25.51 -27.31 5.71
CA LYS A 271 -26.67 -26.91 6.55
C LYS A 271 -26.46 -25.62 7.35
N GLN A 272 -25.22 -25.19 7.59
CA GLN A 272 -24.92 -23.86 8.16
C GLN A 272 -24.93 -22.78 7.07
N ALA A 273 -24.41 -23.08 5.88
CA ALA A 273 -24.43 -22.20 4.71
C ALA A 273 -25.87 -21.89 4.28
N GLU A 274 -26.72 -22.92 4.15
CA GLU A 274 -28.16 -22.80 3.81
C GLU A 274 -28.92 -21.83 4.73
N LYS A 275 -28.58 -21.79 6.02
CA LYS A 275 -29.19 -20.87 7.01
C LYS A 275 -28.75 -19.41 6.84
N LYS A 276 -27.62 -19.16 6.18
CA LYS A 276 -27.07 -17.81 5.90
C LYS A 276 -27.24 -17.40 4.43
N HIS A 277 -27.74 -18.29 3.58
CA HIS A 277 -27.78 -18.10 2.13
C HIS A 277 -28.88 -17.11 1.71
N VAL A 278 -28.51 -16.10 0.93
CA VAL A 278 -29.44 -15.08 0.44
C VAL A 278 -30.12 -15.58 -0.85
N PRO A 279 -31.47 -15.56 -0.95
CA PRO A 279 -32.17 -16.00 -2.15
C PRO A 279 -31.70 -15.27 -3.41
N GLY A 280 -31.18 -16.03 -4.38
CA GLY A 280 -30.69 -15.50 -5.66
C GLY A 280 -29.17 -15.59 -5.88
N GLN A 281 -28.37 -15.96 -4.87
CA GLN A 281 -26.95 -16.28 -5.09
C GLN A 281 -26.78 -17.67 -5.73
N PRO A 282 -25.95 -17.84 -6.79
CA PRO A 282 -25.71 -19.15 -7.41
C PRO A 282 -24.70 -20.03 -6.65
N HIS A 283 -24.07 -19.50 -5.58
CA HIS A 283 -22.99 -20.16 -4.85
C HIS A 283 -23.33 -20.33 -3.35
N ARG A 284 -22.68 -21.31 -2.72
CA ARG A 284 -22.78 -21.61 -1.28
C ARG A 284 -21.43 -21.45 -0.60
N ASP A 285 -21.39 -20.76 0.55
CA ASP A 285 -20.17 -20.54 1.33
C ASP A 285 -20.12 -21.43 2.58
N LEU A 286 -19.18 -22.38 2.58
CA LEU A 286 -18.94 -23.32 3.67
C LEU A 286 -17.89 -22.72 4.63
N LEU A 287 -18.28 -22.44 5.87
CA LEU A 287 -17.40 -21.84 6.90
C LEU A 287 -16.63 -22.94 7.65
N PHE A 288 -15.38 -23.20 7.27
CA PHE A 288 -14.57 -24.27 7.86
C PHE A 288 -13.78 -23.80 9.09
N PRO A 289 -14.07 -24.29 10.31
CA PRO A 289 -13.40 -23.81 11.52
C PRO A 289 -11.96 -24.35 11.64
N VAL A 290 -10.98 -23.45 11.67
CA VAL A 290 -9.55 -23.75 11.81
C VAL A 290 -9.00 -23.33 13.18
N ARG A 291 -7.94 -24.02 13.63
CA ARG A 291 -7.36 -23.92 14.99
C ARG A 291 -5.82 -23.87 15.05
N LYS A 292 -5.16 -23.83 13.89
CA LYS A 292 -3.70 -23.80 13.77
C LYS A 292 -3.31 -22.62 12.89
N THR A 293 -2.18 -21.97 13.17
CA THR A 293 -1.61 -20.95 12.29
C THR A 293 -0.98 -21.61 11.06
N GLY A 294 -0.99 -20.92 9.93
CA GLY A 294 -0.49 -21.49 8.67
C GLY A 294 -0.96 -20.77 7.40
N VAL A 295 -0.37 -21.16 6.27
CA VAL A 295 -0.84 -20.81 4.93
C VAL A 295 -1.76 -21.93 4.44
N TYR A 296 -3.04 -21.63 4.24
CA TYR A 296 -4.06 -22.58 3.79
C TYR A 296 -4.31 -22.47 2.28
N ARG A 297 -4.37 -23.60 1.57
CA ARG A 297 -4.60 -23.70 0.12
C ARG A 297 -5.54 -24.86 -0.21
N LEU A 298 -6.56 -24.66 -1.06
CA LEU A 298 -7.40 -25.78 -1.51
C LEU A 298 -6.61 -26.73 -2.41
N GLN A 299 -6.80 -28.03 -2.20
CA GLN A 299 -6.13 -29.10 -2.94
C GLN A 299 -7.08 -29.88 -3.85
N ARG A 300 -8.28 -30.30 -3.36
CA ARG A 300 -9.21 -31.16 -4.11
C ARG A 300 -10.66 -30.98 -3.70
N VAL A 301 -11.60 -31.26 -4.60
CA VAL A 301 -13.06 -31.38 -4.35
C VAL A 301 -13.61 -32.54 -5.20
N VAL A 302 -14.62 -33.28 -4.70
CA VAL A 302 -15.28 -34.40 -5.41
C VAL A 302 -16.81 -34.32 -5.25
N ASP A 303 -17.58 -34.63 -6.30
CA ASP A 303 -19.06 -34.59 -6.33
C ASP A 303 -19.74 -35.90 -5.88
N GLU A 304 -21.07 -35.90 -5.73
CA GLU A 304 -21.84 -37.11 -5.38
C GLU A 304 -21.66 -38.25 -6.42
N SER A 305 -21.47 -37.92 -7.71
CA SER A 305 -21.15 -38.87 -8.80
C SER A 305 -19.72 -39.42 -8.79
N GLN A 306 -18.92 -39.13 -7.75
CA GLN A 306 -17.50 -39.54 -7.59
C GLN A 306 -16.53 -38.94 -8.64
N LEU A 307 -16.97 -37.92 -9.39
CA LEU A 307 -16.13 -37.19 -10.34
C LEU A 307 -15.39 -36.05 -9.65
N ASP A 308 -14.14 -35.82 -10.08
CA ASP A 308 -13.32 -34.70 -9.59
C ASP A 308 -13.87 -33.35 -10.07
N VAL A 309 -13.98 -32.44 -9.11
CA VAL A 309 -14.60 -31.13 -9.28
C VAL A 309 -13.51 -30.09 -9.56
N HIS A 310 -13.75 -29.19 -10.52
CA HIS A 310 -12.76 -28.17 -10.88
C HIS A 310 -12.51 -27.18 -9.71
N THR A 311 -11.31 -26.60 -9.66
CA THR A 311 -10.87 -25.75 -8.53
C THR A 311 -10.05 -24.56 -9.02
N ARG A 312 -9.91 -23.53 -8.18
CA ARG A 312 -9.00 -22.39 -8.38
C ARG A 312 -8.00 -22.36 -7.24
N THR A 313 -6.79 -21.84 -7.44
CA THR A 313 -5.78 -21.75 -6.37
C THR A 313 -5.69 -20.33 -5.80
N PHE A 314 -5.97 -20.18 -4.51
CA PHE A 314 -5.63 -19.02 -3.69
C PHE A 314 -5.11 -19.48 -2.33
N ASP A 315 -4.20 -18.69 -1.75
CA ASP A 315 -3.66 -18.87 -0.40
C ASP A 315 -4.41 -17.99 0.61
N ALA A 316 -4.70 -18.54 1.79
CA ALA A 316 -5.27 -17.82 2.93
C ALA A 316 -4.35 -17.96 4.14
N LEU A 317 -3.89 -16.82 4.69
CA LEU A 317 -2.96 -16.80 5.81
C LEU A 317 -3.72 -16.67 7.14
N VAL A 318 -3.35 -17.51 8.13
CA VAL A 318 -3.87 -17.46 9.50
C VAL A 318 -2.70 -17.33 10.46
N VAL A 319 -2.62 -16.22 11.19
CA VAL A 319 -1.48 -15.85 12.06
C VAL A 319 -1.83 -15.89 13.55
N SER A 320 -0.85 -15.69 14.43
CA SER A 320 -1.12 -15.35 15.83
C SER A 320 -1.63 -13.90 15.90
N CYS A 321 -2.67 -13.62 16.67
CA CYS A 321 -3.16 -12.24 16.81
C CYS A 321 -2.08 -11.33 17.42
N PRO A 322 -1.96 -10.06 16.98
CA PRO A 322 -1.01 -9.12 17.55
C PRO A 322 -1.32 -8.87 19.04
N ARG A 323 -0.28 -8.62 19.82
CA ARG A 323 -0.39 -8.17 21.21
C ARG A 323 0.77 -7.26 21.60
N ALA A 324 0.58 -6.49 22.66
CA ALA A 324 1.70 -5.82 23.32
C ALA A 324 1.52 -5.74 24.84
N LEU A 325 2.65 -5.54 25.52
CA LEU A 325 2.73 -5.33 26.95
C LEU A 325 3.91 -4.41 27.32
N ILE A 326 3.87 -3.83 28.51
CA ILE A 326 4.94 -3.00 29.06
C ILE A 326 5.84 -3.85 29.97
N LYS A 327 7.15 -3.82 29.72
CA LYS A 327 8.21 -4.37 30.57
C LYS A 327 8.90 -3.25 31.35
N ASN A 328 8.92 -3.36 32.67
CA ASN A 328 9.51 -2.41 33.61
C ASN A 328 10.26 -3.15 34.74
N SER A 329 10.92 -2.41 35.64
CA SER A 329 11.57 -2.96 36.84
C SER A 329 11.58 -2.04 38.07
N HIS A 330 11.25 -0.75 37.95
CA HIS A 330 11.30 0.24 39.03
C HIS A 330 10.05 1.13 39.00
N ILE A 331 9.48 1.45 40.16
CA ILE A 331 8.26 2.29 40.27
C ILE A 331 8.63 3.74 40.63
N ASP A 332 9.85 3.97 41.13
CA ASP A 332 10.36 5.27 41.53
C ASP A 332 11.60 5.60 40.67
N LYS A 333 11.66 6.85 40.18
CA LYS A 333 12.72 7.43 39.33
C LYS A 333 13.10 8.80 39.86
N CYS A 334 14.28 9.32 39.48
CA CYS A 334 14.65 10.71 39.77
C CYS A 334 14.54 11.60 38.53
N LYS A 335 14.25 12.88 38.76
CA LYS A 335 14.31 13.91 37.72
C LYS A 335 15.70 13.96 37.06
N GLY A 336 15.70 14.10 35.74
CA GLY A 336 16.90 14.00 34.89
C GLY A 336 17.24 12.59 34.43
N GLU A 337 16.62 11.55 34.99
CA GLU A 337 16.78 10.18 34.50
C GLU A 337 15.91 9.90 33.26
N LEU A 338 16.06 8.72 32.67
CA LEU A 338 15.26 8.25 31.55
C LEU A 338 14.15 7.32 32.05
N SER A 339 13.03 7.30 31.33
CA SER A 339 11.93 6.37 31.60
C SER A 339 12.33 4.89 31.49
N ASP A 340 13.33 4.59 30.64
CA ASP A 340 14.08 3.32 30.39
C ASP A 340 13.32 1.98 30.27
N PHE A 341 11.99 2.00 30.35
CA PHE A 341 11.12 0.85 30.16
C PHE A 341 10.97 0.46 28.68
N LYS A 342 10.38 -0.71 28.43
CA LYS A 342 10.22 -1.27 27.07
C LYS A 342 8.78 -1.62 26.77
N LEU A 343 8.30 -1.29 25.57
CA LEU A 343 7.11 -1.89 24.98
C LEU A 343 7.52 -3.19 24.30
N GLU A 344 7.07 -4.34 24.81
CA GLU A 344 7.19 -5.62 24.12
C GLU A 344 5.97 -5.80 23.20
N VAL A 345 6.20 -5.91 21.90
CA VAL A 345 5.17 -6.07 20.86
C VAL A 345 5.39 -7.41 20.17
N GLU A 346 4.32 -8.17 19.94
CA GLU A 346 4.38 -9.51 19.37
C GLU A 346 3.31 -9.68 18.28
N GLY A 347 3.69 -10.18 17.10
CA GLY A 347 2.79 -10.42 15.96
C GLY A 347 3.54 -10.54 14.63
N THR A 348 2.82 -10.69 13.52
CA THR A 348 3.41 -10.80 12.16
C THR A 348 3.85 -9.43 11.60
N PRO A 349 5.15 -9.17 11.33
CA PRO A 349 5.62 -7.83 10.97
C PRO A 349 5.47 -7.45 9.47
N PRO A 350 5.44 -6.15 9.13
CA PRO A 350 5.56 -4.98 10.02
C PRO A 350 4.44 -4.86 11.05
N LEU A 351 4.80 -4.40 12.25
CA LEU A 351 3.86 -4.11 13.33
C LEU A 351 3.71 -2.59 13.49
N LYS A 352 2.60 -2.15 14.06
CA LYS A 352 2.35 -0.74 14.35
C LYS A 352 1.65 -0.62 15.70
N ILE A 353 2.26 0.13 16.62
CA ILE A 353 1.74 0.36 17.97
C ILE A 353 1.26 1.79 18.13
N LYS A 354 0.20 1.96 18.91
CA LYS A 354 -0.34 3.24 19.39
C LYS A 354 -0.30 3.22 20.92
N TYR A 355 0.38 4.20 21.51
CA TYR A 355 0.42 4.39 22.97
C TYR A 355 0.17 5.86 23.31
N SER A 356 -0.32 6.14 24.50
CA SER A 356 -0.48 7.49 25.05
C SER A 356 0.21 7.61 26.40
N ARG A 357 0.47 8.86 26.82
CA ARG A 357 1.15 9.19 28.07
C ARG A 357 0.48 10.39 28.75
N GLN A 358 0.38 10.32 30.06
CA GLN A 358 -0.13 11.38 30.93
C GLN A 358 0.92 11.71 31.98
N VAL A 359 1.06 13.01 32.31
CA VAL A 359 1.99 13.50 33.32
C VAL A 359 1.19 14.38 34.29
N ASN A 360 1.15 14.02 35.57
CA ASN A 360 0.34 14.67 36.60
C ASN A 360 -1.15 14.85 36.17
N ASN A 361 -1.73 13.78 35.60
CA ASN A 361 -3.09 13.73 35.03
C ASN A 361 -3.35 14.68 33.84
N LEU A 362 -2.31 15.30 33.26
CA LEU A 362 -2.41 16.04 32.00
C LEU A 362 -2.02 15.13 30.83
N ASP A 363 -2.93 14.97 29.87
CA ASP A 363 -2.67 14.26 28.61
C ASP A 363 -1.60 14.99 27.78
N ARG A 364 -0.56 14.24 27.38
CA ARG A 364 0.53 14.72 26.51
C ARG A 364 0.46 14.12 25.09
N GLY A 365 -0.67 13.50 24.75
CA GLY A 365 -1.03 12.99 23.42
C GLY A 365 -0.63 11.53 23.17
N PHE A 366 -1.09 11.01 22.02
CA PHE A 366 -0.80 9.66 21.55
C PHE A 366 0.32 9.63 20.49
N SER A 367 1.17 8.61 20.58
CA SER A 367 2.24 8.29 19.64
C SER A 367 1.92 7.02 18.86
N VAL A 368 2.03 7.12 17.53
CA VAL A 368 1.89 5.98 16.59
C VAL A 368 3.26 5.68 16.01
N LEU A 369 3.75 4.46 16.22
CA LEU A 369 5.08 4.01 15.76
C LEU A 369 4.97 2.78 14.87
N ASN A 370 5.62 2.81 13.70
CA ASN A 370 5.84 1.63 12.88
C ASN A 370 7.07 0.86 13.41
N ILE A 371 7.00 -0.47 13.41
CA ILE A 371 8.00 -1.39 13.94
C ILE A 371 8.31 -2.44 12.84
N GLN A 372 9.57 -2.50 12.40
CA GLN A 372 10.05 -3.52 11.46
C GLN A 372 11.39 -4.09 11.96
N PRO A 373 11.59 -5.42 11.99
CA PRO A 373 12.89 -5.99 12.35
C PRO A 373 13.97 -5.68 11.30
N ASP A 374 15.18 -5.34 11.76
CA ASP A 374 16.36 -4.94 10.96
C ASP A 374 16.82 -5.93 9.86
N HIS A 375 16.21 -7.12 9.77
CA HIS A 375 16.52 -8.19 8.81
C HIS A 375 15.29 -8.79 8.10
N LEU A 376 14.06 -8.32 8.38
CA LEU A 376 12.83 -8.94 7.85
C LEU A 376 12.23 -8.10 6.71
N ARG A 377 12.34 -8.61 5.48
CA ARG A 377 11.65 -8.06 4.30
C ARG A 377 10.37 -8.86 4.05
N SER A 378 9.23 -8.31 4.45
CA SER A 378 7.93 -8.99 4.34
C SER A 378 7.29 -8.76 2.96
N PRO A 379 6.92 -9.82 2.21
CA PRO A 379 6.17 -9.70 0.94
C PRO A 379 4.82 -8.97 1.09
N LEU A 380 4.29 -8.89 2.32
CA LEU A 380 3.04 -8.19 2.63
C LEU A 380 3.14 -6.66 2.42
N LEU A 381 4.35 -6.09 2.51
CA LEU A 381 4.62 -4.65 2.31
C LEU A 381 4.30 -4.12 0.90
N ASN A 382 4.09 -5.02 -0.07
CA ASN A 382 3.96 -4.65 -1.47
C ASN A 382 2.50 -4.50 -1.96
N GLY A 383 1.51 -5.03 -1.24
CA GLY A 383 0.09 -4.76 -1.49
C GLY A 383 -0.61 -5.58 -2.58
N ARG A 384 0.05 -6.03 -3.66
CA ARG A 384 -0.58 -6.95 -4.65
C ARG A 384 -0.20 -8.40 -4.36
N THR A 385 -0.84 -8.99 -3.37
CA THR A 385 -0.72 -10.44 -3.09
C THR A 385 -1.09 -11.28 -4.31
N THR A 386 -0.08 -11.92 -4.89
CA THR A 386 -0.16 -12.89 -5.99
C THR A 386 -0.95 -14.14 -5.58
N ALA A 387 -1.45 -14.90 -6.56
CA ALA A 387 -2.31 -16.06 -6.31
C ALA A 387 -1.65 -17.21 -5.51
N ALA A 388 -0.32 -17.19 -5.38
CA ALA A 388 0.43 -17.93 -4.37
C ALA A 388 1.33 -16.95 -3.60
N LEU A 389 1.45 -17.16 -2.29
CA LEU A 389 2.30 -16.38 -1.36
C LEU A 389 3.69 -16.99 -1.18
N TYR A 390 3.90 -18.24 -1.62
CA TYR A 390 5.18 -18.94 -1.53
C TYR A 390 5.39 -19.88 -2.73
N SER A 391 6.65 -20.12 -3.08
CA SER A 391 7.04 -21.15 -4.04
C SER A 391 7.36 -22.45 -3.29
N ILE A 392 6.77 -23.57 -3.71
CA ILE A 392 6.98 -24.89 -3.08
C ILE A 392 8.46 -25.30 -3.08
N ASN A 393 9.25 -24.79 -4.02
CA ASN A 393 10.68 -25.12 -4.16
C ASN A 393 11.58 -24.34 -3.19
N GLN A 394 11.09 -23.23 -2.61
CA GLN A 394 11.83 -22.37 -1.65
C GLN A 394 10.83 -21.71 -0.67
N PRO A 395 10.41 -22.41 0.39
CA PRO A 395 9.45 -21.89 1.37
C PRO A 395 10.14 -21.05 2.44
N ASP A 396 10.47 -19.79 2.13
CA ASP A 396 10.68 -18.80 3.19
C ASP A 396 9.31 -18.36 3.75
N VAL A 397 9.09 -18.69 5.02
CA VAL A 397 7.89 -18.32 5.81
C VAL A 397 8.22 -17.41 6.99
N SER A 398 9.48 -16.99 7.15
CA SER A 398 9.95 -16.19 8.29
C SER A 398 9.21 -14.85 8.42
N TRP A 399 8.82 -14.27 7.28
CA TRP A 399 8.01 -13.05 7.17
C TRP A 399 6.58 -13.18 7.71
N ALA A 400 6.04 -14.39 7.79
CA ALA A 400 4.69 -14.66 8.27
C ALA A 400 4.66 -15.03 9.77
N GLN A 401 5.81 -15.43 10.34
CA GLN A 401 5.93 -15.81 11.74
C GLN A 401 5.65 -14.64 12.69
N SER A 402 5.11 -14.95 13.87
CA SER A 402 4.97 -13.97 14.95
C SER A 402 6.35 -13.64 15.50
N GLN A 403 6.77 -12.37 15.37
CA GLN A 403 8.02 -11.89 15.92
C GLN A 403 7.76 -11.09 17.20
N LYS A 404 8.59 -11.30 18.22
CA LYS A 404 8.59 -10.56 19.49
C LYS A 404 9.68 -9.50 19.45
N ILE A 405 9.29 -8.23 19.61
CA ILE A 405 10.14 -7.06 19.40
C ILE A 405 10.02 -6.15 20.62
N GLU A 406 11.16 -5.76 21.21
CA GLU A 406 11.21 -4.79 22.30
C GLU A 406 11.53 -3.38 21.75
N VAL A 407 10.61 -2.43 21.95
CA VAL A 407 10.82 -1.01 21.66
C VAL A 407 11.16 -0.30 22.97
N PRO A 408 12.39 0.22 23.16
CA PRO A 408 12.75 0.99 24.34
C PRO A 408 12.10 2.38 24.28
N LEU A 409 11.54 2.85 25.39
CA LEU A 409 11.10 4.23 25.57
C LEU A 409 12.02 4.92 26.57
N ASN A 410 12.89 5.77 26.02
CA ASN A 410 13.92 6.53 26.74
C ASN A 410 13.55 8.03 26.75
N GLU A 411 12.37 8.37 27.25
CA GLU A 411 11.91 9.75 27.38
C GLU A 411 12.58 10.41 28.61
N SER A 412 12.96 11.70 28.51
CA SER A 412 13.65 12.43 29.58
C SER A 412 12.69 12.93 30.66
N LEU A 413 12.95 12.54 31.91
CA LEU A 413 12.08 12.81 33.05
C LEU A 413 12.34 14.20 33.63
N ASN A 414 11.88 15.22 32.90
CA ASN A 414 12.10 16.64 33.23
C ASN A 414 11.07 17.19 34.23
N ASP A 415 9.83 16.68 34.17
CA ASP A 415 8.74 17.02 35.10
C ASP A 415 8.69 16.02 36.26
N GLY A 416 8.70 16.50 37.51
CA GLY A 416 8.45 15.68 38.69
C GLY A 416 6.96 15.31 38.87
N GLY A 417 6.69 14.27 39.67
CA GLY A 417 5.34 13.77 39.97
C GLY A 417 4.99 12.46 39.26
N GLU A 418 3.70 12.20 39.04
CA GLU A 418 3.22 10.91 38.50
C GLU A 418 3.24 10.87 36.97
N TRP A 419 3.86 9.83 36.42
CA TRP A 419 3.88 9.52 34.99
C TRP A 419 3.12 8.22 34.72
N PHE A 420 2.24 8.25 33.71
CA PHE A 420 1.34 7.15 33.36
C PHE A 420 1.37 6.91 31.85
N TYR A 421 1.57 5.65 31.43
CA TYR A 421 1.63 5.23 30.03
C TYR A 421 0.64 4.09 29.78
N THR A 422 -0.07 4.14 28.65
CA THR A 422 -1.02 3.09 28.22
C THR A 422 -0.79 2.71 26.77
N ILE A 423 -0.89 1.41 26.48
CA ILE A 423 -0.99 0.91 25.10
C ILE A 423 -2.47 0.95 24.69
N GLU A 424 -2.78 1.57 23.55
CA GLU A 424 -4.14 1.67 23.03
C GLU A 424 -4.44 0.62 21.97
N GLU A 425 -3.58 0.50 20.94
CA GLU A 425 -3.82 -0.36 19.78
C GLU A 425 -2.51 -1.00 19.28
N VAL A 426 -2.59 -2.23 18.78
CA VAL A 426 -1.52 -2.91 18.03
C VAL A 426 -2.09 -3.49 16.74
N HIS A 427 -1.47 -3.13 15.62
CA HIS A 427 -1.86 -3.54 14.25
C HIS A 427 -0.76 -4.45 13.67
N ASP A 428 -1.14 -5.48 12.92
CA ASP A 428 -0.21 -6.37 12.20
C ASP A 428 -0.20 -6.16 10.67
N ALA A 429 0.70 -6.88 10.01
CA ALA A 429 0.93 -6.80 8.57
C ALA A 429 -0.23 -7.26 7.67
N ILE A 430 -1.26 -7.92 8.22
CA ILE A 430 -2.46 -8.33 7.47
C ILE A 430 -3.74 -7.61 7.94
N GLY A 431 -3.61 -6.61 8.81
CA GLY A 431 -4.71 -5.77 9.27
C GLY A 431 -5.51 -6.36 10.44
N ASN A 432 -4.97 -7.33 11.19
CA ASN A 432 -5.53 -7.66 12.49
C ASN A 432 -5.22 -6.52 13.48
N VAL A 433 -6.16 -6.20 14.36
CA VAL A 433 -6.01 -5.14 15.37
C VAL A 433 -6.38 -5.67 16.75
N ALA A 434 -5.43 -5.61 17.67
CA ALA A 434 -5.71 -5.72 19.10
C ALA A 434 -5.96 -4.32 19.66
N ASN A 435 -7.16 -4.09 20.19
CA ASN A 435 -7.54 -2.84 20.85
C ASN A 435 -7.63 -3.06 22.36
N TYR A 436 -7.00 -2.16 23.11
CA TYR A 436 -6.95 -2.15 24.57
C TYR A 436 -7.64 -0.92 25.18
N SER A 437 -8.12 0.04 24.38
CA SER A 437 -8.73 1.29 24.87
C SER A 437 -9.94 1.06 25.78
N THR A 438 -10.71 0.01 25.52
CA THR A 438 -11.91 -0.37 26.28
C THR A 438 -11.61 -0.83 27.72
N ILE A 439 -10.35 -1.10 28.07
CA ILE A 439 -9.93 -1.46 29.44
C ILE A 439 -10.11 -0.27 30.41
N PHE A 440 -10.20 0.96 29.90
CA PHE A 440 -10.25 2.20 30.69
C PHE A 440 -11.57 3.00 30.54
N GLU A 441 -12.57 2.46 29.81
CA GLU A 441 -13.89 3.11 29.67
C GLU A 441 -14.86 2.75 30.80
N GLU A 442 -14.67 1.62 31.48
CA GLU A 442 -15.34 1.32 32.76
C GLU A 442 -14.60 2.03 33.90
N GLY A 443 -15.26 2.97 34.58
CA GLY A 443 -14.66 3.86 35.60
C GLY A 443 -14.26 3.22 36.93
N ASP A 444 -14.07 1.90 36.97
CA ASP A 444 -13.55 1.16 38.12
C ASP A 444 -12.05 0.84 37.92
N ARG A 445 -11.30 0.69 39.02
CA ARG A 445 -9.84 0.49 38.94
C ARG A 445 -9.47 -0.75 38.11
N PRO A 446 -8.52 -0.64 37.16
CA PRO A 446 -8.20 -1.74 36.24
C PRO A 446 -7.78 -3.01 36.98
N SER A 447 -8.39 -4.14 36.60
CA SER A 447 -8.19 -5.45 37.22
C SER A 447 -6.72 -5.84 37.28
N THR A 448 -6.28 -6.52 38.34
CA THR A 448 -4.88 -6.96 38.52
C THR A 448 -4.35 -7.89 37.41
N LYS A 449 -5.23 -8.45 36.57
CA LYS A 449 -4.84 -9.19 35.35
C LYS A 449 -4.44 -8.31 34.17
N SER A 450 -4.65 -6.99 34.24
CA SER A 450 -4.40 -6.00 33.17
C SER A 450 -3.17 -5.12 33.39
N GLN A 451 -2.37 -5.39 34.44
CA GLN A 451 -1.13 -4.66 34.79
C GLN A 451 -0.02 -4.73 33.73
N SER A 452 -0.29 -5.33 32.56
CA SER A 452 0.67 -5.47 31.46
C SER A 452 0.37 -4.51 30.30
N GLN A 453 -0.81 -3.90 30.21
CA GLN A 453 -1.17 -2.93 29.15
C GLN A 453 -0.85 -1.47 29.52
N TRP A 454 -0.56 -1.20 30.79
CA TRP A 454 -0.29 0.14 31.33
C TRP A 454 0.84 0.11 32.36
N TYR A 455 1.42 1.28 32.63
CA TYR A 455 2.54 1.44 33.55
C TYR A 455 2.50 2.82 34.19
N GLN A 456 2.68 2.87 35.51
CA GLN A 456 2.72 4.08 36.32
C GLN A 456 4.02 4.10 37.13
N PHE A 457 4.68 5.25 37.18
CA PHE A 457 5.86 5.46 38.02
C PHE A 457 5.94 6.91 38.52
N SER A 458 6.65 7.10 39.64
CA SER A 458 6.84 8.39 40.31
C SER A 458 8.20 8.97 39.94
N VAL A 459 8.25 10.27 39.61
CA VAL A 459 9.48 11.02 39.35
C VAL A 459 9.75 11.97 40.51
N HIS A 460 10.78 11.66 41.28
CA HIS A 460 11.18 12.38 42.49
C HIS A 460 12.22 13.47 42.21
N GLU A 461 12.12 14.56 42.95
CA GLU A 461 13.08 15.67 42.88
C GLU A 461 14.37 15.31 43.65
N ARG A 462 15.50 15.84 43.19
CA ARG A 462 16.81 15.64 43.84
C ARG A 462 16.98 16.65 44.98
N PRO A 463 17.32 16.24 46.22
CA PRO A 463 17.39 17.17 47.34
C PRO A 463 18.64 18.07 47.24
N GLN A 464 18.48 19.37 47.50
CA GLN A 464 19.61 20.31 47.57
C GLN A 464 19.86 20.73 49.02
N LEU A 465 21.14 20.82 49.41
CA LEU A 465 21.58 21.12 50.77
C LEU A 465 22.79 22.08 50.78
N SER A 466 22.76 23.11 51.63
CA SER A 466 23.92 23.94 51.97
C SER A 466 23.97 24.20 53.48
N LEU A 467 24.97 24.96 53.92
CA LEU A 467 24.97 25.56 55.25
C LEU A 467 24.41 27.00 55.19
N GLN A 468 23.77 27.45 56.26
CA GLN A 468 23.25 28.81 56.41
C GLN A 468 24.04 29.59 57.47
N ASN A 469 24.38 30.84 57.17
CA ASN A 469 25.06 31.78 58.07
C ASN A 469 26.41 31.34 58.65
N CYS A 470 26.98 30.21 58.20
CA CYS A 470 28.34 29.78 58.51
C CYS A 470 29.15 29.54 57.23
N ASN A 471 30.39 30.03 57.21
CA ASN A 471 31.40 29.76 56.19
C ASN A 471 32.81 30.05 56.74
N ALA A 472 33.85 29.99 55.92
CA ALA A 472 35.24 30.25 56.32
C ALA A 472 35.56 31.72 56.72
N GLN A 473 34.60 32.64 56.64
CA GLN A 473 34.71 34.03 57.11
C GLN A 473 33.84 34.27 58.36
N ASN A 474 32.67 33.62 58.42
CA ASN A 474 31.74 33.64 59.55
C ASN A 474 31.72 32.26 60.23
N PRO A 475 32.68 31.94 61.12
CA PRO A 475 32.70 30.68 61.86
C PRO A 475 31.62 30.65 62.95
N LEU A 476 31.12 29.45 63.27
CA LEU A 476 30.24 29.27 64.44
C LEU A 476 31.08 29.43 65.72
N GLN A 477 30.77 30.47 66.49
CA GLN A 477 31.34 30.66 67.82
C GLN A 477 30.49 29.94 68.86
N VAL A 478 31.09 29.02 69.64
CA VAL A 478 30.38 28.22 70.65
C VAL A 478 31.13 28.27 71.96
N ALA A 479 30.40 28.38 73.08
CA ALA A 479 30.98 28.31 74.41
C ALA A 479 31.61 26.93 74.66
N LYS A 480 32.84 26.92 75.20
CA LYS A 480 33.66 25.71 75.39
C LYS A 480 32.97 24.68 76.28
N GLY A 481 32.42 23.64 75.64
CA GLY A 481 31.76 22.51 76.28
C GLY A 481 30.29 22.34 75.89
N ASP A 482 29.68 23.38 75.33
CA ASP A 482 28.29 23.36 74.85
C ASP A 482 28.20 22.80 73.41
N SER A 483 26.97 22.53 72.96
CA SER A 483 26.67 22.07 71.60
C SER A 483 25.77 23.07 70.89
N THR A 484 25.97 23.25 69.57
CA THR A 484 25.14 24.13 68.73
C THR A 484 24.51 23.35 67.59
N ARG A 485 23.42 23.88 67.02
CA ARG A 485 22.77 23.31 65.85
C ARG A 485 23.63 23.53 64.61
N PHE A 486 23.95 22.45 63.91
CA PHE A 486 24.57 22.50 62.58
C PHE A 486 23.54 23.14 61.61
N PRO A 487 23.86 24.29 60.96
CA PRO A 487 22.86 25.11 60.30
C PRO A 487 22.58 24.61 58.87
N LEU A 488 22.02 23.40 58.79
CA LEU A 488 21.59 22.77 57.55
C LEU A 488 20.46 23.57 56.90
N SER A 489 20.63 23.92 55.62
CA SER A 489 19.65 24.61 54.80
C SER A 489 19.31 23.77 53.58
N PHE A 490 18.12 23.18 53.58
CA PHE A 490 17.56 22.54 52.38
C PHE A 490 17.01 23.61 51.44
N HIS A 491 17.21 23.45 50.14
CA HIS A 491 16.68 24.35 49.10
C HIS A 491 15.60 23.66 48.26
N PRO A 492 14.34 23.58 48.75
CA PRO A 492 13.26 22.94 48.00
C PRO A 492 12.67 23.88 46.95
N ASP A 493 12.81 23.54 45.68
CA ASP A 493 11.88 24.00 44.66
C ASP A 493 10.46 23.49 45.01
N GLY A 494 9.58 24.41 45.44
CA GLY A 494 8.15 24.15 45.61
C GLY A 494 7.74 23.07 46.62
N ASN A 495 8.54 22.82 47.68
CA ASN A 495 8.36 21.73 48.66
C ASN A 495 8.46 20.29 48.08
N ALA A 496 8.87 20.12 46.84
CA ALA A 496 8.52 18.94 46.05
C ALA A 496 9.14 17.59 46.49
N TYR A 497 10.19 17.58 47.31
CA TYR A 497 10.78 16.36 47.89
C TYR A 497 10.52 16.17 49.41
N ALA A 498 9.66 17.00 50.03
CA ALA A 498 9.46 16.98 51.49
C ALA A 498 8.87 15.66 52.04
N SER A 499 8.19 14.87 51.18
CA SER A 499 7.65 13.54 51.48
C SER A 499 8.68 12.41 51.43
N ASP A 500 9.88 12.66 50.90
CA ASP A 500 10.79 11.59 50.47
C ASP A 500 11.80 11.18 51.53
N GLY A 501 11.58 11.62 52.78
CA GLY A 501 12.36 11.19 53.93
C GLY A 501 12.36 9.66 54.16
N PRO A 502 13.37 9.10 54.84
CA PRO A 502 14.46 9.82 55.50
C PRO A 502 15.46 10.48 54.53
N PHE A 503 16.13 11.51 55.03
CA PHE A 503 17.19 12.26 54.36
C PHE A 503 18.52 11.88 54.98
N SER A 504 19.35 11.13 54.26
CA SER A 504 20.69 10.76 54.72
C SER A 504 21.66 11.90 54.43
N VAL A 505 22.09 12.60 55.49
CA VAL A 505 23.08 13.70 55.42
C VAL A 505 24.45 13.13 55.75
N GLY A 506 25.38 13.17 54.79
CA GLY A 506 26.80 12.88 55.01
C GLY A 506 27.58 14.17 55.26
N TYR A 507 28.45 14.15 56.27
CA TYR A 507 29.42 15.22 56.53
C TYR A 507 30.75 14.65 57.03
N SER A 508 31.78 15.48 57.05
CA SER A 508 33.12 15.17 57.56
C SER A 508 33.52 16.19 58.62
N PHE A 509 34.32 15.77 59.59
CA PHE A 509 34.87 16.61 60.65
C PHE A 509 36.40 16.52 60.69
N THR A 510 37.08 17.66 60.68
CA THR A 510 38.54 17.77 60.78
C THR A 510 38.92 18.65 61.97
N GLY A 511 39.49 18.06 63.02
CA GLY A 511 39.94 18.78 64.21
C GLY A 511 41.22 19.59 63.99
N ASN A 512 41.46 20.57 64.87
CA ASN A 512 42.56 21.56 64.75
C ASN A 512 44.00 20.99 64.82
N THR A 513 44.17 19.69 65.06
CA THR A 513 45.47 19.04 65.34
C THR A 513 45.93 18.07 64.25
N GLN A 514 45.70 18.41 62.97
CA GLN A 514 46.18 17.68 61.79
C GLN A 514 45.86 16.16 61.76
N GLU A 515 44.71 15.76 62.32
CA GLU A 515 44.17 14.42 62.10
C GLU A 515 43.45 14.32 60.75
N ALA A 516 43.32 13.09 60.23
CA ALA A 516 42.51 12.82 59.05
C ALA A 516 41.03 13.10 59.32
N ALA A 517 40.30 13.57 58.29
CA ALA A 517 38.88 13.87 58.38
C ALA A 517 38.07 12.63 58.76
N ARG A 518 37.16 12.79 59.73
CA ARG A 518 36.25 11.74 60.20
C ARG A 518 34.89 11.90 59.52
N GLU A 519 34.50 10.96 58.66
CA GLU A 519 33.20 10.97 58.00
C GLU A 519 32.09 10.44 58.91
N GLN A 520 30.90 11.04 58.82
CA GLN A 520 29.69 10.66 59.55
C GLN A 520 28.46 10.83 58.66
N THR A 521 27.51 9.89 58.74
CA THR A 521 26.23 9.96 58.03
C THR A 521 25.09 9.86 59.04
N VAL A 522 24.08 10.73 58.91
CA VAL A 522 22.94 10.83 59.82
C VAL A 522 21.63 10.90 59.04
N ASP A 523 20.67 10.04 59.38
CA ASP A 523 19.34 10.03 58.79
C ASP A 523 18.37 10.99 59.53
N LEU A 524 17.91 12.02 58.82
CA LEU A 524 16.89 12.94 59.29
C LEU A 524 15.51 12.49 58.80
N LYS A 525 14.53 12.34 59.71
CA LYS A 525 13.17 11.89 59.35
C LYS A 525 12.40 12.94 58.54
N HIS A 526 12.69 14.21 58.81
CA HIS A 526 12.07 15.39 58.17
C HIS A 526 13.12 16.49 58.00
N MET A 527 12.98 17.33 56.99
CA MET A 527 13.92 18.43 56.69
C MET A 527 14.14 19.41 57.85
N ASN A 528 13.14 19.56 58.74
CA ASN A 528 13.20 20.45 59.90
C ASN A 528 13.84 19.80 61.15
N GLN A 529 14.35 18.55 61.05
CA GLN A 529 15.02 17.89 62.17
C GLN A 529 16.43 18.47 62.34
N THR A 530 16.73 18.98 63.53
CA THR A 530 18.03 19.55 63.86
C THR A 530 19.08 18.49 64.14
N LEU A 531 20.32 18.76 63.75
CA LEU A 531 21.52 17.98 64.04
C LEU A 531 22.48 18.87 64.83
N ASP A 532 23.00 18.39 65.95
CA ASP A 532 23.87 19.17 66.85
C ASP A 532 25.34 18.78 66.71
N ILE A 533 26.23 19.77 66.79
CA ILE A 533 27.70 19.66 66.71
C ILE A 533 28.37 20.36 67.90
N LYS A 534 29.61 19.96 68.22
CA LYS A 534 30.26 20.29 69.51
C LYS A 534 31.79 20.32 69.50
N GLU A 535 32.46 19.57 68.63
CA GLU A 535 33.93 19.52 68.63
C GLU A 535 34.52 20.69 67.82
N PRO A 536 35.53 21.42 68.32
CA PRO A 536 36.13 22.53 67.58
C PRO A 536 36.96 22.03 66.39
N GLY A 537 36.66 22.53 65.20
CA GLY A 537 37.24 22.08 63.94
C GLY A 537 36.38 22.44 62.73
N LEU A 538 36.79 21.96 61.55
CA LEU A 538 36.08 22.17 60.29
C LEU A 538 35.07 21.04 60.06
N TYR A 539 33.79 21.40 59.93
CA TYR A 539 32.73 20.53 59.45
C TYR A 539 32.47 20.82 57.96
N ALA A 540 32.43 19.79 57.11
CA ALA A 540 32.12 19.95 55.68
C ALA A 540 31.13 18.88 55.21
N LEU A 541 30.06 19.30 54.53
CA LEU A 541 29.06 18.41 53.93
C LEU A 541 29.71 17.55 52.83
N THR A 542 29.37 16.26 52.77
CA THR A 542 29.94 15.30 51.79
C THR A 542 28.88 14.62 50.93
N SER A 543 27.65 14.42 51.42
CA SER A 543 26.54 13.91 50.59
C SER A 543 25.15 14.25 51.14
N ILE A 544 24.14 14.20 50.27
CA ILE A 544 22.72 14.22 50.63
C ILE A 544 21.92 13.27 49.72
N SER A 545 20.98 12.51 50.27
CA SER A 545 20.03 11.70 49.51
C SER A 545 18.69 11.53 50.23
N THR A 546 17.60 11.36 49.47
CA THR A 546 16.32 10.83 49.97
C THR A 546 16.32 9.30 49.91
N LYS A 547 15.23 8.65 50.33
CA LYS A 547 15.03 7.20 50.14
C LYS A 547 15.01 6.74 48.67
N PHE A 548 14.86 7.68 47.74
CA PHE A 548 14.82 7.41 46.29
C PHE A 548 16.02 7.99 45.55
N CYS A 549 16.39 9.23 45.84
CA CYS A 549 17.23 10.05 44.97
C CYS A 549 18.46 10.62 45.66
N PRO A 550 19.67 10.44 45.09
CA PRO A 550 20.83 11.23 45.47
C PRO A 550 20.63 12.68 45.03
N GLY A 551 21.10 13.60 45.88
CA GLY A 551 21.02 15.04 45.69
C GLY A 551 22.37 15.72 45.52
N GLU A 552 22.38 17.04 45.72
CA GLU A 552 23.53 17.91 45.52
C GLU A 552 23.81 18.79 46.74
N ILE A 553 25.10 19.08 46.96
CA ILE A 553 25.57 20.06 47.95
C ILE A 553 25.93 21.36 47.22
N LEU A 554 25.43 22.47 47.77
CA LEU A 554 25.68 23.83 47.31
C LEU A 554 26.59 24.55 48.32
N GLU A 555 27.37 25.52 47.84
CA GLU A 555 28.18 26.37 48.71
C GLU A 555 27.30 27.37 49.52
N PRO A 556 27.64 27.68 50.79
CA PRO A 556 28.78 27.16 51.54
C PRO A 556 28.57 25.71 52.00
N SER A 557 29.50 24.83 51.62
CA SER A 557 29.50 23.41 52.00
C SER A 557 30.20 23.14 53.32
N SER A 558 31.01 24.10 53.79
CA SER A 558 31.89 23.96 54.96
C SER A 558 31.75 25.09 55.97
N CYS A 559 31.88 24.73 57.24
CA CYS A 559 31.68 25.58 58.41
C CYS A 559 32.71 25.25 59.49
N TYR A 560 33.43 26.27 59.96
CA TYR A 560 34.39 26.11 61.05
C TYR A 560 33.72 26.41 62.39
N LEU A 561 33.74 25.44 63.31
CA LEU A 561 33.30 25.61 64.70
C LEU A 561 34.51 26.03 65.53
N HIS A 562 34.45 27.24 66.09
CA HIS A 562 35.48 27.82 66.93
C HIS A 562 34.98 27.98 68.36
N ASN A 563 35.84 27.64 69.33
CA ASN A 563 35.57 27.89 70.75
C ASN A 563 36.40 29.11 71.17
N PRO A 564 35.81 30.32 71.33
CA PRO A 564 36.55 31.48 71.79
C PRO A 564 37.11 31.27 73.20
N PRO A 565 38.18 31.99 73.59
CA PRO A 565 38.65 31.97 74.96
C PRO A 565 37.54 32.45 75.91
N GLU A 566 37.50 31.90 77.12
CA GLU A 566 36.56 32.32 78.16
C GLU A 566 36.83 33.79 78.57
N PRO A 567 35.79 34.58 78.91
CA PRO A 567 35.98 36.01 79.16
C PRO A 567 36.75 36.26 80.45
N ASP A 568 37.87 36.96 80.33
CA ASP A 568 38.75 37.35 81.43
C ASP A 568 39.19 38.82 81.28
N LEU A 569 39.53 39.44 82.41
CA LEU A 569 39.90 40.85 82.48
C LEU A 569 41.20 41.04 83.27
N THR A 570 42.28 41.32 82.55
CA THR A 570 43.53 41.82 83.14
C THR A 570 43.46 43.34 83.27
N VAL A 571 43.65 43.84 84.49
CA VAL A 571 43.57 45.28 84.80
C VAL A 571 44.94 45.85 85.12
N LYS A 572 45.31 46.94 84.44
CA LYS A 572 46.51 47.74 84.72
C LYS A 572 46.06 49.16 85.03
N ALA A 573 46.46 49.66 86.19
CA ALA A 573 46.03 50.95 86.68
C ALA A 573 47.23 51.91 86.71
N GLU A 574 47.41 52.67 85.65
CA GLU A 574 48.40 53.74 85.64
C GLU A 574 47.78 54.98 86.28
N LYS A 575 48.28 55.40 87.44
CA LYS A 575 48.08 56.78 87.90
C LYS A 575 48.79 57.65 86.87
N ILE A 576 48.03 58.37 86.05
CA ILE A 576 48.60 59.33 85.12
C ILE A 576 49.21 60.45 85.96
N PHE A 577 50.31 61.07 85.55
CA PHE A 577 50.94 62.20 86.26
C PHE A 577 51.30 63.35 85.31
N ASP A 578 51.28 64.57 85.83
CA ASP A 578 51.82 65.73 85.15
C ASP A 578 53.35 65.64 85.11
N ARG A 579 53.91 65.40 83.92
CA ARG A 579 55.37 65.28 83.73
C ARG A 579 56.14 66.59 83.96
N CYS A 580 55.47 67.71 84.20
CA CYS A 580 56.10 68.98 84.61
C CYS A 580 55.87 69.34 86.08
N ALA A 581 54.88 68.74 86.77
CA ALA A 581 54.50 69.10 88.15
C ALA A 581 54.45 67.93 89.15
N ASN A 582 54.67 66.69 88.70
CA ASN A 582 54.77 65.46 89.49
C ASN A 582 53.58 65.13 90.41
N ASN A 583 52.38 65.63 90.06
CA ASN A 583 51.10 65.29 90.69
C ASN A 583 50.24 64.45 89.74
N ALA A 584 49.40 63.54 90.24
CA ALA A 584 48.60 62.64 89.39
C ALA A 584 47.47 63.38 88.60
N ILE A 585 47.03 62.91 87.40
CA ILE A 585 45.70 62.75 86.68
C ILE A 585 44.42 62.23 87.33
N GLY A 586 44.43 60.94 87.53
CA GLY A 586 43.44 60.18 86.80
C GLY A 586 43.95 58.78 86.72
N LEU A 587 43.05 57.84 86.94
CA LEU A 587 43.43 56.45 86.90
C LEU A 587 43.12 55.98 85.49
N LEU A 588 44.17 55.88 84.69
CA LEU A 588 44.09 55.25 83.39
C LEU A 588 44.01 53.76 83.66
N VAL A 589 42.79 53.24 83.70
CA VAL A 589 42.58 51.81 83.93
C VAL A 589 42.50 51.15 82.57
N ASP A 590 43.66 50.66 82.14
CA ASP A 590 43.83 49.84 80.96
C ASP A 590 43.28 48.44 81.25
N LEU A 591 42.17 48.15 80.58
CA LEU A 591 41.54 46.85 80.58
C LEU A 591 42.06 46.09 79.36
N ASP A 592 42.96 45.11 79.56
CA ASP A 592 43.24 44.06 78.57
C ASP A 592 42.13 42.99 78.76
N LEU A 593 41.12 42.99 77.89
CA LEU A 593 40.05 41.99 77.87
C LEU A 593 40.44 40.80 77.00
N THR A 594 40.05 39.62 77.41
CA THR A 594 40.13 38.38 76.61
C THR A 594 38.71 37.80 76.49
N GLY A 595 38.34 37.27 75.33
CA GLY A 595 37.00 36.73 75.01
C GLY A 595 36.49 37.22 73.66
N SER A 596 35.16 37.23 73.45
CA SER A 596 34.49 37.67 72.21
C SER A 596 33.67 38.97 72.42
N PRO A 597 34.07 40.13 71.88
CA PRO A 597 33.29 41.36 71.99
C PRO A 597 31.95 41.29 71.21
N PRO A 598 30.91 42.05 71.61
CA PRO A 598 30.91 43.04 72.69
C PRO A 598 30.91 42.42 74.10
N PHE A 599 31.76 42.97 74.96
CA PHE A 599 31.77 42.64 76.39
C PHE A 599 30.82 43.54 77.17
N SER A 600 30.25 43.01 78.24
CA SER A 600 29.48 43.74 79.26
C SER A 600 30.23 43.61 80.59
N LEU A 601 30.89 44.69 81.02
CA LEU A 601 31.70 44.71 82.24
C LEU A 601 30.99 45.49 83.35
N ARG A 602 30.79 44.83 84.50
CA ARG A 602 30.17 45.44 85.67
C ARG A 602 31.21 45.79 86.74
N TYR A 603 31.16 47.03 87.22
CA TYR A 603 32.08 47.56 88.23
C TYR A 603 31.38 48.58 89.14
N SER A 604 32.01 48.91 90.26
CA SER A 604 31.52 49.89 91.23
C SER A 604 32.58 50.94 91.55
N ILE A 605 32.15 52.19 91.65
CA ILE A 605 32.93 53.35 92.09
C ILE A 605 32.49 53.71 93.50
N GLU A 606 33.44 53.79 94.43
CA GLU A 606 33.24 54.18 95.83
C GLU A 606 33.91 55.53 96.08
N SER A 607 33.23 56.40 96.82
CA SER A 607 33.64 57.79 97.07
C SER A 607 33.06 58.31 98.38
N SER A 608 33.51 59.48 98.85
CA SER A 608 32.94 60.15 100.03
C SER A 608 31.44 60.50 99.91
N LYS A 609 30.86 60.43 98.70
CA LYS A 609 29.43 60.63 98.43
C LYS A 609 28.63 59.33 98.30
N GLY A 610 29.28 58.16 98.40
CA GLY A 610 28.65 56.83 98.32
C GLY A 610 29.22 55.93 97.22
N VAL A 611 28.60 54.76 97.04
CA VAL A 611 28.98 53.73 96.06
C VAL A 611 27.99 53.71 94.89
N VAL A 612 28.51 53.73 93.65
CA VAL A 612 27.74 53.69 92.41
C VAL A 612 28.22 52.56 91.51
N SER A 613 27.35 51.59 91.23
CA SER A 613 27.61 50.54 90.24
C SER A 613 27.33 51.03 88.81
N LYS A 614 28.18 50.62 87.87
CA LYS A 614 28.05 50.86 86.43
C LYS A 614 28.23 49.57 85.65
N VAL A 615 27.56 49.49 84.51
CA VAL A 615 27.82 48.49 83.47
C VAL A 615 28.37 49.25 82.27
N GLN A 616 29.49 48.79 81.72
CA GLN A 616 30.11 49.34 80.52
C GLN A 616 30.05 48.31 79.41
N ALA A 617 29.37 48.65 78.31
CA ALA A 617 29.50 47.92 77.05
C ALA A 617 30.85 48.26 76.40
N ILE A 618 31.58 47.25 75.94
CA ILE A 618 32.94 47.37 75.41
C ILE A 618 33.05 46.55 74.12
N ASN A 619 33.14 47.23 72.98
CA ASN A 619 33.11 46.60 71.65
C ASN A 619 34.49 46.13 71.16
N GLY A 620 35.46 45.89 72.05
CA GLY A 620 36.83 45.51 71.65
C GLY A 620 37.68 44.93 72.78
N MET A 621 38.78 44.27 72.38
CA MET A 621 39.69 43.52 73.28
C MET A 621 40.51 44.40 74.25
N ARG A 622 40.51 45.71 74.04
CA ARG A 622 40.98 46.69 75.01
C ARG A 622 39.97 47.79 75.16
N THR A 623 39.79 48.25 76.39
CA THR A 623 39.28 49.59 76.62
C THR A 623 40.09 50.26 77.72
N GLN A 624 39.93 51.57 77.79
CA GLN A 624 40.64 52.42 78.71
C GLN A 624 39.58 53.21 79.47
N LEU A 625 39.33 52.81 80.72
CA LEU A 625 38.46 53.59 81.59
C LEU A 625 39.28 54.76 82.11
N ASP A 626 39.05 55.92 81.51
CA ASP A 626 39.63 57.18 81.97
C ASP A 626 38.86 57.65 83.21
N PHE A 627 39.37 57.29 84.39
CA PHE A 627 38.85 57.81 85.65
C PHE A 627 39.52 59.14 85.98
N THR A 628 39.13 60.19 85.24
CA THR A 628 39.44 61.60 85.53
C THR A 628 38.21 62.28 86.15
N PRO A 629 38.02 62.19 87.47
CA PRO A 629 36.95 62.93 88.15
C PRO A 629 37.17 64.45 88.03
N SER A 630 36.09 65.19 87.79
CA SER A 630 36.10 66.65 87.66
C SER A 630 36.11 67.39 89.01
N GLU A 631 35.83 66.68 90.10
CA GLU A 631 36.00 67.13 91.49
C GLU A 631 37.29 66.52 92.06
N ALA A 632 38.05 67.28 92.85
CA ALA A 632 39.27 66.77 93.50
C ALA A 632 38.93 65.94 94.75
N GLY A 633 39.64 64.83 94.95
CA GLY A 633 39.42 63.89 96.05
C GLY A 633 39.70 62.45 95.66
N SER A 634 39.82 61.57 96.65
CA SER A 634 40.08 60.14 96.44
C SER A 634 38.81 59.38 96.03
N TYR A 635 38.96 58.50 95.03
CA TYR A 635 37.93 57.59 94.51
C TYR A 635 38.49 56.16 94.46
N THR A 636 37.66 55.17 94.80
CA THR A 636 38.04 53.77 94.93
C THR A 636 37.27 52.91 93.92
N TYR A 637 37.95 52.04 93.16
CA TYR A 637 37.36 51.30 92.02
C TYR A 637 37.45 49.78 92.18
N ARG A 638 36.33 49.07 91.94
CA ARG A 638 36.21 47.59 92.06
C ARG A 638 35.45 46.97 90.90
N PHE A 639 35.99 45.94 90.26
CA PHE A 639 35.35 45.15 89.20
C PHE A 639 34.62 43.93 89.78
N ILE A 640 33.53 43.47 89.14
CA ILE A 640 32.60 42.47 89.70
C ILE A 640 32.51 41.22 88.81
N ASP A 641 32.03 41.37 87.58
CA ASP A 641 31.90 40.31 86.59
C ASP A 641 31.93 40.85 85.15
N ILE A 642 32.25 39.95 84.23
CA ILE A 642 32.32 40.16 82.79
C ILE A 642 31.45 39.14 82.05
N GLU A 643 30.67 39.62 81.09
CA GLU A 643 29.92 38.82 80.12
C GLU A 643 30.42 39.19 78.72
N ASP A 644 30.32 38.29 77.75
CA ASP A 644 30.73 38.53 76.37
C ASP A 644 29.70 37.99 75.36
N ALA A 645 29.97 38.09 74.05
CA ALA A 645 29.03 37.70 73.00
C ALA A 645 28.68 36.19 72.97
N VAL A 646 29.41 35.35 73.72
CA VAL A 646 29.35 33.88 73.65
C VAL A 646 29.21 33.23 75.04
N TYR A 647 29.72 33.88 76.10
CA TYR A 647 29.73 33.36 77.47
C TYR A 647 28.98 34.27 78.46
N SER A 648 28.03 33.66 79.17
CA SER A 648 27.29 34.30 80.28
C SER A 648 28.19 34.74 81.44
N PRO A 649 27.73 35.67 82.33
CA PRO A 649 28.58 36.40 83.28
C PRO A 649 29.53 35.52 84.12
N ARG A 650 30.82 35.88 84.10
CA ARG A 650 31.91 35.26 84.87
C ARG A 650 32.43 36.23 85.93
N SER A 651 32.52 35.78 87.19
CA SER A 651 32.96 36.61 88.31
C SER A 651 34.48 36.81 88.33
N LEU A 652 34.88 38.07 88.51
CA LEU A 652 36.27 38.52 88.41
C LEU A 652 36.95 38.62 89.79
N LYS A 653 38.24 38.33 89.84
CA LYS A 653 39.06 38.33 91.07
C LYS A 653 40.20 39.36 90.99
N ILE A 654 39.83 40.62 90.85
CA ILE A 654 40.72 41.75 90.55
C ILE A 654 40.92 42.64 91.81
N PRO A 655 42.14 43.18 92.07
CA PRO A 655 42.38 44.13 93.15
C PRO A 655 41.72 45.51 92.94
N VAL A 656 41.64 46.29 94.03
CA VAL A 656 40.98 47.61 94.12
C VAL A 656 41.97 48.77 93.92
N LEU A 657 41.53 49.93 93.41
CA LEU A 657 42.41 51.00 92.85
C LEU A 657 42.00 52.45 93.28
N GLU A 658 42.93 53.43 93.38
CA GLU A 658 42.72 54.79 94.01
C GLU A 658 43.61 55.98 93.45
N GLN A 659 43.16 57.27 93.32
CA GLN A 659 43.93 58.40 92.65
C GLN A 659 43.42 59.91 92.73
N ASP A 660 44.20 60.94 92.23
CA ASP A 660 43.99 62.46 92.11
C ASP A 660 44.58 63.14 90.77
N VAL A 661 44.58 64.50 90.46
CA VAL A 661 44.41 65.20 89.07
C VAL A 661 45.39 66.29 88.35
N LYS A 662 46.18 66.04 87.20
CA LYS A 662 46.74 66.93 86.02
C LYS A 662 47.70 66.31 84.84
N PRO A 663 47.75 66.73 83.49
CA PRO A 663 48.49 66.10 82.27
C PRO A 663 49.15 66.90 81.04
N PRO A 664 50.00 66.29 80.10
CA PRO A 664 49.98 66.59 78.60
C PRO A 664 50.46 65.59 77.43
N ALA A 665 49.89 65.74 76.19
CA ALA A 665 50.29 65.55 74.70
C ALA A 665 50.84 64.24 73.98
N SER A 666 50.63 63.92 72.66
CA SER A 666 51.01 62.60 71.97
C SER A 666 51.39 62.57 70.43
N ALA A 667 51.71 61.38 69.82
CA ALA A 667 52.08 61.11 68.38
C ALA A 667 51.35 59.87 67.72
N HIS A 668 51.28 59.74 66.37
CA HIS A 668 50.12 59.11 65.67
C HIS A 668 50.34 58.39 64.29
N PHE A 669 49.34 57.61 63.81
CA PHE A 669 49.27 57.06 62.43
C PHE A 669 48.73 58.08 61.42
N LEU A 670 49.19 58.02 60.14
CA LEU A 670 48.75 58.96 59.08
C LEU A 670 47.40 58.62 58.43
N SER A 671 47.10 57.34 58.25
CA SER A 671 45.77 56.86 57.83
C SER A 671 45.26 55.83 58.83
N ARG A 672 43.95 55.87 59.08
CA ARG A 672 43.21 54.95 59.97
C ARG A 672 42.21 54.05 59.22
N GLU A 673 42.34 53.97 57.89
CA GLU A 673 41.52 53.09 57.06
C GLU A 673 41.88 51.62 57.30
N LEU A 674 40.87 50.77 57.51
CA LEU A 674 41.02 49.33 57.66
C LEU A 674 41.70 48.73 56.42
N ARG A 675 42.86 48.11 56.59
CA ARG A 675 43.59 47.46 55.49
C ARG A 675 43.25 45.98 55.42
N LYS A 676 42.65 45.53 54.31
CA LYS A 676 42.45 44.11 54.01
C LYS A 676 43.70 43.55 53.32
N ALA A 677 44.04 42.29 53.58
CA ALA A 677 45.21 41.61 53.05
C ALA A 677 44.89 40.20 52.53
N CYS A 678 45.46 39.83 51.40
CA CYS A 678 45.36 38.49 50.84
C CYS A 678 46.15 37.46 51.66
N PHE A 679 45.78 36.18 51.53
CA PHE A 679 46.45 35.09 52.23
C PHE A 679 47.96 35.04 51.88
N GLY A 680 48.82 35.23 52.89
CA GLY A 680 50.27 35.26 52.73
C GLY A 680 50.86 36.55 52.16
N GLU A 681 50.07 37.62 52.01
CA GLU A 681 50.53 38.97 51.67
C GLU A 681 51.27 39.63 52.87
N ALA A 682 52.03 40.69 52.62
CA ALA A 682 52.66 41.53 53.64
C ALA A 682 52.26 42.99 53.44
N VAL A 683 51.79 43.65 54.50
CA VAL A 683 51.18 44.99 54.44
C VAL A 683 52.17 46.05 54.93
N SER A 684 52.15 47.24 54.32
CA SER A 684 52.93 48.41 54.73
C SER A 684 52.04 49.57 55.18
N VAL A 685 52.44 50.29 56.22
CA VAL A 685 51.65 51.32 56.94
C VAL A 685 52.53 52.51 57.32
N GLU A 686 52.02 53.74 57.19
CA GLU A 686 52.78 54.98 57.48
C GLU A 686 52.41 55.61 58.84
N VAL A 687 53.45 56.04 59.58
CA VAL A 687 53.37 56.66 60.91
C VAL A 687 53.97 58.07 60.85
N SER A 688 53.36 59.03 61.55
CA SER A 688 53.90 60.39 61.71
C SER A 688 54.36 60.69 63.14
N PHE A 689 55.45 61.43 63.23
CA PHE A 689 56.10 61.80 64.49
C PHE A 689 55.83 63.26 64.86
N LEU A 690 55.82 63.54 66.17
CA LEU A 690 55.59 64.87 66.72
C LEU A 690 56.57 65.05 67.89
N GLY A 691 57.65 65.81 67.65
CA GLY A 691 58.83 65.95 68.50
C GLY A 691 60.05 66.39 67.68
N GLU A 692 61.27 66.08 68.11
CA GLU A 692 62.51 66.34 67.35
C GLU A 692 63.22 65.06 66.84
N ALA A 693 63.59 65.05 65.55
CA ALA A 693 64.37 63.97 64.94
C ALA A 693 65.77 63.79 65.57
N PRO A 694 66.31 62.56 65.70
CA PRO A 694 65.72 61.29 65.24
C PRO A 694 64.69 60.71 66.21
N TRP A 695 63.76 59.92 65.68
CA TRP A 695 62.76 59.18 66.45
C TRP A 695 63.04 57.68 66.48
N VAL A 696 62.96 57.08 67.67
CA VAL A 696 62.98 55.63 67.89
C VAL A 696 61.58 55.19 68.31
N LEU A 697 60.89 54.49 67.40
CA LEU A 697 59.54 53.97 67.56
C LEU A 697 59.58 52.49 67.93
N GLN A 698 58.92 52.11 69.01
CA GLN A 698 58.66 50.71 69.35
C GLN A 698 57.19 50.38 69.09
N TYR A 699 56.93 49.29 68.36
CA TYR A 699 55.58 48.84 68.02
C TYR A 699 55.42 47.33 68.28
N GLU A 700 54.19 46.88 68.52
CA GLU A 700 53.86 45.45 68.63
C GLU A 700 52.76 45.06 67.63
N ILE A 701 53.00 43.99 66.88
CA ILE A 701 51.99 43.33 66.03
C ILE A 701 51.32 42.24 66.87
N VAL A 702 50.00 42.27 66.97
CA VAL A 702 49.20 41.36 67.81
C VAL A 702 48.24 40.56 66.95
N HIS A 703 48.25 39.23 67.11
CA HIS A 703 47.34 38.32 66.39
C HIS A 703 47.20 36.99 67.16
N ASN A 704 45.97 36.47 67.29
CA ASN A 704 45.65 35.22 67.99
C ASN A 704 46.39 35.08 69.35
N GLY A 705 46.31 36.14 70.17
CA GLY A 705 46.95 36.25 71.49
C GLY A 705 48.47 36.44 71.50
N LYS A 706 49.16 36.18 70.39
CA LYS A 706 50.62 36.32 70.26
C LYS A 706 50.96 37.79 69.96
N ARG A 707 52.06 38.28 70.55
CA ARG A 707 52.55 39.66 70.38
C ARG A 707 53.99 39.65 69.90
N LEU A 708 54.28 40.27 68.75
CA LEU A 708 55.62 40.40 68.17
C LEU A 708 56.06 41.86 68.23
N ARG A 709 57.10 42.16 69.02
CA ARG A 709 57.66 43.51 69.18
C ARG A 709 58.76 43.77 68.16
N LYS A 710 58.71 44.95 67.53
CA LYS A 710 59.71 45.46 66.59
C LYS A 710 60.04 46.93 66.91
N THR A 711 61.18 47.39 66.43
CA THR A 711 61.64 48.79 66.55
C THR A 711 61.84 49.35 65.15
N LEU A 712 61.52 50.63 64.95
CA LEU A 712 61.78 51.40 63.74
C LEU A 712 62.48 52.70 64.16
N GLU A 713 63.55 53.06 63.49
CA GLU A 713 64.28 54.32 63.70
C GLU A 713 64.10 55.20 62.46
N SER A 714 63.89 56.51 62.65
CA SER A 714 63.61 57.45 61.57
C SER A 714 64.24 58.81 61.81
N ASP A 715 64.94 59.32 60.81
CA ASP A 715 65.39 60.72 60.73
C ASP A 715 64.31 61.64 60.10
N THR A 716 63.28 61.07 59.45
CA THR A 716 62.15 61.77 58.84
C THR A 716 60.91 61.73 59.74
N ASP A 717 60.09 62.79 59.63
CA ASP A 717 58.84 62.99 60.36
C ASP A 717 57.73 62.00 59.99
N VAL A 718 57.92 61.27 58.89
CA VAL A 718 57.12 60.12 58.45
C VAL A 718 58.02 58.88 58.27
N ALA A 719 57.52 57.70 58.64
CA ALA A 719 58.19 56.41 58.38
C ALA A 719 57.21 55.26 58.15
N THR A 720 57.67 54.18 57.50
CA THR A 720 56.84 53.03 57.12
C THR A 720 57.14 51.78 57.95
N ILE A 721 56.09 51.11 58.44
CA ILE A 721 56.12 49.79 59.08
C ILE A 721 55.65 48.73 58.06
N THR A 722 56.36 47.61 57.93
CA THR A 722 55.95 46.47 57.09
C THR A 722 55.77 45.20 57.92
N THR A 723 54.69 44.44 57.67
CA THR A 723 54.43 43.16 58.33
C THR A 723 55.23 42.01 57.74
N ASP A 724 55.32 40.89 58.45
CA ASP A 724 55.69 39.61 57.86
C ASP A 724 54.49 39.03 57.07
N LYS A 725 54.67 37.91 56.35
CA LYS A 725 53.59 37.29 55.55
C LYS A 725 52.42 36.79 56.41
N LEU A 726 51.22 37.27 56.11
CA LEU A 726 50.00 37.03 56.90
C LEU A 726 49.31 35.73 56.47
N ILE A 727 49.82 34.59 56.94
CA ILE A 727 49.33 33.22 56.62
C ILE A 727 48.31 32.65 57.62
N SER A 728 47.98 33.39 58.67
CA SER A 728 47.02 32.97 59.71
C SER A 728 45.85 33.95 59.69
N GLY A 729 44.70 33.50 59.19
CA GLY A 729 43.55 34.38 58.98
C GLY A 729 43.00 35.03 60.23
N GLY A 730 42.41 36.21 60.05
CA GLY A 730 41.81 37.01 61.11
C GLY A 730 42.43 38.41 61.21
N GLU A 731 42.13 39.09 62.31
CA GLU A 731 42.60 40.45 62.56
C GLU A 731 44.06 40.45 63.10
N TYR A 732 44.87 41.36 62.57
CA TYR A 732 46.21 41.70 63.04
C TYR A 732 46.22 43.17 63.48
N THR A 733 46.47 43.46 64.75
CA THR A 733 46.57 44.84 65.25
C THR A 733 48.02 45.27 65.34
N VAL A 734 48.40 46.33 64.61
CA VAL A 734 49.70 47.01 64.72
C VAL A 734 49.57 48.15 65.72
N SER A 735 50.06 47.97 66.95
CA SER A 735 50.01 48.97 68.02
C SER A 735 51.32 49.74 68.14
N LEU A 736 51.27 51.07 68.10
CA LEU A 736 52.42 51.91 68.46
C LEU A 736 52.54 51.92 69.99
N THR A 737 53.65 51.42 70.54
CA THR A 737 53.81 51.24 72.00
C THR A 737 54.54 52.41 72.65
N SER A 738 55.57 52.96 72.00
CA SER A 738 56.27 54.15 72.48
C SER A 738 57.12 54.81 71.41
N VAL A 739 57.29 56.13 71.53
CA VAL A 739 58.28 56.90 70.79
C VAL A 739 59.30 57.49 71.77
N LYS A 740 60.54 57.63 71.32
CA LYS A 740 61.60 58.40 71.95
C LYS A 740 62.16 59.34 70.88
N ASP A 741 62.21 60.63 71.18
CA ASP A 741 62.76 61.65 70.29
C ASP A 741 64.22 61.99 70.69
N LYS A 742 64.81 62.99 70.03
CA LYS A 742 66.17 63.48 70.31
C LYS A 742 66.39 63.95 71.76
N SER A 743 65.35 64.38 72.47
CA SER A 743 65.45 64.75 73.90
C SER A 743 65.77 63.55 74.80
N GLY A 744 65.60 62.32 74.29
CA GLY A 744 65.72 61.09 75.04
C GLY A 744 64.46 60.70 75.81
N CYS A 745 63.42 61.54 75.82
CA CYS A 745 62.19 61.29 76.54
C CYS A 745 61.39 60.14 75.91
N LYS A 746 61.34 58.99 76.58
CA LYS A 746 60.46 57.88 76.17
C LYS A 746 59.01 58.17 76.60
N ARG A 747 58.10 58.15 75.63
CA ARG A 747 56.66 58.30 75.84
C ARG A 747 55.91 57.07 75.32
N SER A 748 54.95 56.56 76.10
CA SER A 748 53.97 55.59 75.61
C SER A 748 53.05 56.20 74.55
N LEU A 749 52.67 55.38 73.57
CA LEU A 749 51.71 55.70 72.53
C LEU A 749 50.47 54.77 72.66
N LYS A 750 49.38 55.17 72.01
CA LYS A 750 48.07 54.47 72.06
C LYS A 750 47.42 54.30 70.68
N ASP A 751 48.08 54.72 69.61
CA ASP A 751 47.54 54.59 68.25
C ASP A 751 47.73 53.17 67.74
N SER A 752 46.70 52.61 67.09
CA SER A 752 46.67 51.23 66.63
C SER A 752 45.91 51.11 65.33
N LEU A 753 46.48 50.41 64.34
CA LEU A 753 45.81 50.09 63.08
C LEU A 753 45.50 48.60 63.01
N ASN A 754 44.30 48.24 62.56
CA ASN A 754 43.90 46.87 62.32
C ASN A 754 44.07 46.49 60.83
N ILE A 755 44.53 45.27 60.61
CA ILE A 755 44.74 44.65 59.30
C ILE A 755 43.93 43.36 59.28
N GLU A 756 43.02 43.23 58.31
CA GLU A 756 42.14 42.06 58.15
C GLU A 756 42.76 41.10 57.13
N ALA A 757 43.40 40.03 57.60
CA ALA A 757 44.05 39.04 56.75
C ALA A 757 43.15 37.84 56.48
N ARG A 758 43.08 37.40 55.22
CA ARG A 758 42.23 36.26 54.83
C ARG A 758 42.80 34.92 55.30
N SER A 759 41.91 34.02 55.73
CA SER A 759 42.19 32.67 56.21
C SER A 759 42.61 31.68 55.11
N GLN A 760 42.12 31.89 53.90
CA GLN A 760 42.41 31.06 52.72
C GLN A 760 42.33 31.93 51.45
N PRO A 761 42.98 31.54 50.33
CA PRO A 761 42.72 32.15 49.03
C PRO A 761 41.29 31.85 48.55
N PRO A 762 40.74 32.64 47.61
CA PRO A 762 39.53 32.24 46.91
C PRO A 762 39.77 30.99 46.06
N HIS A 763 38.72 30.17 45.88
CA HIS A 763 38.79 28.96 45.06
C HIS A 763 37.66 28.92 44.03
N VAL A 764 37.91 28.23 42.91
CA VAL A 764 36.91 27.91 41.90
C VAL A 764 37.02 26.43 41.48
N SER A 765 35.88 25.82 41.23
CA SER A 765 35.75 24.50 40.61
C SER A 765 34.48 24.39 39.77
N PHE A 766 34.45 23.43 38.84
CA PHE A 766 33.19 22.99 38.25
C PHE A 766 32.41 22.10 39.23
N GLY A 767 31.11 22.39 39.38
CA GLY A 767 30.15 21.48 40.00
C GLY A 767 29.94 20.22 39.16
N GLN A 768 28.99 19.38 39.56
CA GLN A 768 28.67 18.13 38.88
C GLN A 768 27.23 18.15 38.36
N ILE A 769 27.01 17.52 37.20
CA ILE A 769 25.67 17.18 36.69
C ILE A 769 25.59 15.65 36.71
N ASP A 770 24.56 15.08 37.34
CA ASP A 770 24.37 13.64 37.52
C ASP A 770 25.64 12.88 37.98
N LYS A 771 26.34 13.46 38.98
CA LYS A 771 27.60 12.98 39.58
C LYS A 771 28.81 12.98 38.62
N LYS A 772 28.78 13.73 37.53
CA LYS A 772 29.84 13.82 36.51
C LYS A 772 30.22 15.26 36.20
N ARG A 773 31.43 15.46 35.67
CA ARG A 773 31.87 16.70 35.01
C ARG A 773 31.80 16.55 33.49
N SER A 774 30.72 15.95 33.02
CA SER A 774 30.42 15.84 31.60
C SER A 774 28.92 15.84 31.37
N VAL A 775 28.46 16.42 30.25
CA VAL A 775 27.05 16.50 29.89
C VAL A 775 26.82 16.18 28.42
N LEU A 776 25.77 15.40 28.16
CA LEU A 776 25.25 15.16 26.82
C LEU A 776 24.07 16.10 26.59
N ALA A 777 24.17 16.95 25.57
CA ALA A 777 23.22 18.02 25.30
C ALA A 777 22.76 18.05 23.84
N LEU A 778 21.70 18.81 23.57
CA LEU A 778 21.18 18.99 22.21
C LEU A 778 22.00 20.03 21.45
N GLN A 779 22.42 19.71 20.23
CA GLN A 779 23.29 20.55 19.42
C GLN A 779 22.67 21.93 19.17
N GLY A 780 23.23 22.95 19.83
CA GLY A 780 22.78 24.34 19.80
C GLY A 780 21.92 24.76 21.01
N SER A 781 21.68 23.89 21.99
CA SER A 781 21.13 24.29 23.29
C SER A 781 22.18 25.08 24.08
N LYS A 782 21.72 26.05 24.88
CA LYS A 782 22.54 26.62 25.95
C LYS A 782 22.64 25.62 27.08
N ILE A 783 23.85 25.42 27.59
CA ILE A 783 24.17 24.53 28.71
C ILE A 783 24.64 25.40 29.86
N GLU A 784 24.13 25.15 31.06
CA GLU A 784 24.49 25.91 32.25
C GLU A 784 25.39 25.03 33.13
N ILE A 785 26.71 25.13 32.90
CA ILE A 785 27.67 24.35 33.68
C ILE A 785 27.76 24.98 35.09
N PRO A 786 27.49 24.22 36.17
CA PRO A 786 27.55 24.77 37.52
C PRO A 786 28.99 25.13 37.92
N LEU A 787 29.18 26.29 38.54
CA LEU A 787 30.42 26.67 39.21
C LEU A 787 30.23 26.62 40.72
N ARG A 788 31.30 26.29 41.44
CA ARG A 788 31.37 26.41 42.90
C ARG A 788 32.52 27.35 43.24
N LEU A 789 32.19 28.43 43.95
CA LEU A 789 33.08 29.56 44.22
C LEU A 789 33.17 29.81 45.72
N SER A 790 34.39 30.10 46.20
CA SER A 790 34.61 30.57 47.58
C SER A 790 35.54 31.78 47.59
N GLY A 791 35.42 32.62 48.62
CA GLY A 791 36.11 33.90 48.72
C GLY A 791 35.13 35.04 49.04
N GLN A 792 35.38 36.22 48.48
CA GLN A 792 34.55 37.41 48.66
C GLN A 792 34.11 37.97 47.30
N ARG A 793 32.79 37.99 47.06
CA ARG A 793 32.18 38.46 45.80
C ARG A 793 32.53 39.91 45.46
N PRO A 794 32.62 40.28 44.16
CA PRO A 794 32.49 39.42 42.99
C PRO A 794 33.77 38.64 42.65
N TRP A 795 33.59 37.51 41.95
CA TRP A 795 34.66 36.72 41.35
C TRP A 795 34.79 37.00 39.86
N THR A 796 36.03 36.99 39.37
CA THR A 796 36.41 37.03 37.96
C THR A 796 37.00 35.66 37.61
N VAL A 797 36.25 34.83 36.88
CA VAL A 797 36.69 33.49 36.48
C VAL A 797 37.22 33.53 35.06
N THR A 798 38.39 32.94 34.83
CA THR A 798 39.05 32.86 33.52
C THR A 798 39.00 31.43 32.99
N TYR A 799 38.36 31.20 31.85
CA TYR A 799 38.11 29.86 31.29
C TYR A 799 38.27 29.82 29.76
N LYS A 800 38.43 28.63 29.18
CA LYS A 800 38.50 28.40 27.72
C LYS A 800 37.77 27.11 27.35
N ASN A 801 37.50 26.94 26.06
CA ASN A 801 37.26 25.63 25.44
C ASN A 801 38.61 25.17 24.84
N VAL A 802 39.02 23.94 25.10
CA VAL A 802 40.34 23.41 24.73
C VAL A 802 40.37 22.86 23.29
N ASP A 803 39.25 22.31 22.82
CA ASP A 803 39.12 21.74 21.47
C ASP A 803 38.95 22.82 20.38
N VAL A 804 38.58 24.04 20.78
CA VAL A 804 38.50 25.22 19.91
C VAL A 804 39.62 26.17 20.28
N ASP A 805 40.68 26.23 19.47
CA ASP A 805 41.81 27.16 19.65
C ASP A 805 41.30 28.61 19.77
N SER A 806 41.27 29.11 21.00
CA SER A 806 40.58 30.35 21.37
C SER A 806 41.17 30.96 22.64
N ALA A 807 41.19 32.29 22.68
CA ALA A 807 41.72 33.04 23.82
C ALA A 807 40.85 32.82 25.08
N PRO A 808 41.45 32.70 26.28
CA PRO A 808 40.70 32.59 27.53
C PRO A 808 39.75 33.77 27.75
N VAL A 809 38.52 33.44 28.15
CA VAL A 809 37.42 34.38 28.41
C VAL A 809 37.33 34.64 29.90
N GLN A 810 37.14 35.90 30.28
CA GLN A 810 36.89 36.31 31.66
C GLN A 810 35.40 36.59 31.88
N LYS A 811 34.82 36.07 32.96
CA LYS A 811 33.42 36.29 33.36
C LYS A 811 33.34 36.75 34.82
N ASN A 812 32.62 37.84 35.05
CA ASN A 812 32.35 38.36 36.40
C ASN A 812 31.10 37.68 36.97
N ILE A 813 31.17 37.29 38.25
CA ILE A 813 30.20 36.45 38.95
C ILE A 813 29.97 37.01 40.37
N PHE A 814 28.73 37.00 40.84
CA PHE A 814 28.33 37.61 42.12
C PHE A 814 27.74 36.60 43.13
N ASP A 815 27.61 35.33 42.74
CA ASP A 815 26.93 34.26 43.46
C ASP A 815 27.84 33.04 43.54
N GLU A 816 27.94 32.45 44.74
CA GLU A 816 28.79 31.32 45.11
C GLU A 816 28.51 30.04 44.29
N ASN A 817 27.29 29.87 43.77
CA ASN A 817 26.82 28.68 43.04
C ASN A 817 26.44 28.96 41.57
N SER A 818 26.85 30.11 41.04
CA SER A 818 26.46 30.60 39.71
C SER A 818 26.78 29.65 38.55
N VAL A 819 26.10 29.84 37.42
CA VAL A 819 26.26 29.00 36.21
C VAL A 819 27.10 29.64 35.11
N LEU A 820 27.88 28.82 34.43
CA LEU A 820 28.62 29.14 33.22
C LEU A 820 27.83 28.68 31.99
N THR A 821 27.01 29.57 31.45
CA THR A 821 26.27 29.35 30.21
C THR A 821 27.23 29.22 29.01
N VAL A 822 27.19 28.08 28.30
CA VAL A 822 27.97 27.80 27.08
C VAL A 822 27.10 27.25 25.95
N ASP A 823 27.58 27.33 24.70
CA ASP A 823 26.81 27.01 23.48
C ASP A 823 27.58 26.17 22.44
N LYS A 824 28.74 25.60 22.81
CA LYS A 824 29.60 24.77 21.94
C LYS A 824 29.98 23.46 22.63
N GLN A 825 30.26 22.44 21.81
CA GLN A 825 30.89 21.19 22.24
C GLN A 825 32.38 21.39 22.48
N GLY A 826 32.93 20.60 23.40
CA GLY A 826 34.34 20.47 23.71
C GLY A 826 34.61 20.42 25.21
N LEU A 827 35.86 20.14 25.56
CA LEU A 827 36.39 20.21 26.90
C LEU A 827 36.55 21.68 27.32
N TYR A 828 35.86 22.09 28.38
CA TYR A 828 36.03 23.41 29.00
C TYR A 828 37.01 23.32 30.16
N GLU A 829 37.93 24.28 30.25
CA GLU A 829 38.97 24.34 31.28
C GLU A 829 38.94 25.70 31.99
N ILE A 830 38.89 25.69 33.32
CA ILE A 830 39.09 26.88 34.16
C ILE A 830 40.58 27.04 34.45
N SER A 831 41.11 28.23 34.16
CA SER A 831 42.54 28.56 34.24
C SER A 831 42.90 29.53 35.37
N GLY A 832 41.91 30.17 36.00
CA GLY A 832 42.13 31.02 37.17
C GLY A 832 40.88 31.69 37.72
N VAL A 833 40.96 32.14 38.96
CA VAL A 833 39.96 33.00 39.61
C VAL A 833 40.65 34.15 40.35
N PHE A 834 40.02 35.32 40.33
CA PHE A 834 40.42 36.50 41.10
C PHE A 834 39.15 37.12 41.70
N ASP A 835 39.09 37.33 43.02
CA ASP A 835 37.89 37.86 43.68
C ASP A 835 37.99 39.38 43.96
N ILE A 836 37.28 39.92 44.95
CA ILE A 836 37.43 41.33 45.35
C ILE A 836 38.80 41.62 46.02
N GLY A 837 39.84 41.65 45.19
CA GLY A 837 41.19 42.08 45.52
C GLY A 837 42.27 40.98 45.51
N CYS A 838 41.89 39.69 45.57
CA CYS A 838 42.87 38.61 45.72
C CYS A 838 42.85 37.57 44.58
N PRO A 839 44.03 37.11 44.12
CA PRO A 839 44.14 35.93 43.25
C PRO A 839 43.81 34.66 44.05
N GLY A 840 43.17 33.70 43.38
CA GLY A 840 42.81 32.40 43.94
C GLY A 840 43.45 31.21 43.23
N THR A 841 43.00 30.01 43.56
CA THR A 841 43.42 28.78 42.87
C THR A 841 42.24 27.99 42.31
N VAL A 842 42.51 27.24 41.24
CA VAL A 842 41.54 26.28 40.66
C VAL A 842 41.78 24.91 41.29
N ASP A 843 40.71 24.20 41.62
CA ASP A 843 40.77 22.80 42.03
C ASP A 843 41.16 21.90 40.83
N GLN A 844 42.33 21.26 40.89
CA GLN A 844 42.85 20.39 39.83
C GLN A 844 42.10 19.05 39.68
N SER A 845 41.18 18.71 40.59
CA SER A 845 40.25 17.59 40.41
C SER A 845 38.98 17.99 39.65
N ALA A 846 38.82 19.29 39.38
CA ALA A 846 37.56 19.93 39.02
C ALA A 846 37.71 21.15 38.08
N ASN A 847 38.87 21.30 37.44
CA ASN A 847 39.18 22.38 36.50
C ASN A 847 38.59 22.13 35.11
N GLU A 848 38.20 20.90 34.81
CA GLU A 848 37.71 20.44 33.49
C GLU A 848 36.23 20.04 33.51
N PHE A 849 35.53 20.30 32.41
CA PHE A 849 34.15 19.85 32.17
C PHE A 849 33.92 19.55 30.68
N GLU A 850 33.48 18.34 30.34
CA GLU A 850 33.22 17.94 28.95
C GLU A 850 31.78 18.28 28.52
N VAL A 851 31.63 19.06 27.45
CA VAL A 851 30.34 19.22 26.76
C VAL A 851 30.36 18.41 25.47
N SER A 852 29.46 17.43 25.35
CA SER A 852 29.30 16.66 24.11
C SER A 852 27.88 16.72 23.55
N TRP A 853 27.77 16.84 22.22
CA TRP A 853 26.49 16.87 21.53
C TRP A 853 25.96 15.45 21.27
N ILE A 854 24.69 15.23 21.56
CA ILE A 854 23.97 14.03 21.09
C ILE A 854 23.90 14.10 19.55
N PRO A 855 24.24 13.04 18.79
CA PRO A 855 24.18 13.09 17.33
C PRO A 855 22.77 13.38 16.80
N ARG A 856 22.66 14.27 15.80
CA ARG A 856 21.38 14.55 15.11
C ARG A 856 20.93 13.37 14.24
N PRO A 857 19.61 13.17 14.08
CA PRO A 857 19.09 12.06 13.29
C PRO A 857 19.34 12.21 11.80
N GLN A 858 19.70 11.11 11.14
CA GLN A 858 20.04 11.06 9.72
C GLN A 858 19.67 9.71 9.09
N ILE A 859 19.49 9.70 7.77
CA ILE A 859 19.32 8.48 6.98
C ILE A 859 20.72 7.96 6.60
N THR A 860 21.04 6.73 6.96
CA THR A 860 22.37 6.12 6.80
C THR A 860 22.46 5.11 5.65
N ALA A 861 21.35 4.48 5.27
CA ALA A 861 21.30 3.54 4.15
C ALA A 861 19.91 3.49 3.49
N LEU A 862 19.88 3.09 2.21
CA LEU A 862 18.67 2.78 1.44
C LEU A 862 18.77 1.41 0.80
N ASP A 863 17.72 0.59 0.93
CA ASP A 863 17.65 -0.79 0.42
C ASP A 863 18.86 -1.68 0.84
N GLY A 864 19.55 -1.31 1.93
CA GLY A 864 20.77 -1.95 2.43
C GLY A 864 22.09 -1.31 1.96
N SER A 865 22.04 -0.36 1.01
CA SER A 865 23.22 0.35 0.49
C SER A 865 23.54 1.60 1.33
N PRO A 866 24.76 1.78 1.86
CA PRO A 866 25.10 2.92 2.69
C PRO A 866 25.14 4.23 1.89
N ILE A 867 24.51 5.27 2.42
CA ILE A 867 24.52 6.62 1.84
C ILE A 867 25.73 7.36 2.40
N GLY A 868 26.75 7.53 1.55
CA GLY A 868 27.88 8.41 1.84
C GLY A 868 27.50 9.89 1.68
N ALA A 869 28.44 10.73 1.24
CA ALA A 869 28.17 12.16 0.97
C ALA A 869 27.21 12.41 -0.23
N ALA A 870 26.76 11.35 -0.92
CA ALA A 870 25.82 11.39 -2.05
C ALA A 870 24.42 11.83 -1.60
N LYS A 871 23.75 12.65 -2.42
CA LYS A 871 22.43 13.24 -2.12
C LYS A 871 21.35 12.82 -3.10
N GLU A 872 21.74 12.04 -4.10
CA GLU A 872 20.87 11.45 -5.11
C GLU A 872 21.14 9.94 -5.11
N PHE A 873 20.09 9.14 -4.96
CA PHE A 873 20.13 7.68 -4.96
C PHE A 873 19.16 7.17 -6.02
N ALA A 874 19.69 6.57 -7.08
CA ALA A 874 18.89 5.99 -8.15
C ALA A 874 18.56 4.53 -7.79
N LYS A 875 17.27 4.25 -7.58
CA LYS A 875 16.77 2.88 -7.40
C LYS A 875 16.65 2.17 -8.75
N SER A 876 16.63 0.84 -8.71
CA SER A 876 16.31 -0.01 -9.86
C SER A 876 15.03 0.42 -10.58
N GLU A 877 15.01 0.27 -11.91
CA GLU A 877 13.79 0.50 -12.67
C GLU A 877 12.76 -0.61 -12.41
N VAL A 878 11.47 -0.24 -12.36
CA VAL A 878 10.34 -1.13 -12.12
C VAL A 878 9.30 -0.97 -13.24
N CYS A 879 8.42 -1.95 -13.45
CA CYS A 879 7.36 -1.85 -14.45
C CYS A 879 6.08 -1.23 -13.84
N GLN A 880 5.26 -0.61 -14.67
CA GLN A 880 4.03 0.05 -14.22
C GLN A 880 3.08 -0.96 -13.54
N GLY A 881 2.76 -0.69 -12.28
CA GLY A 881 1.90 -1.50 -11.43
C GLY A 881 2.59 -2.72 -10.80
N ASP A 882 3.86 -3.00 -11.09
CA ASP A 882 4.63 -3.94 -10.27
C ASP A 882 5.00 -3.25 -8.96
N ASP A 883 4.93 -3.97 -7.84
CA ASP A 883 5.05 -3.37 -6.51
C ASP A 883 6.52 -3.18 -6.11
N ASP A 884 6.82 -2.04 -5.48
CA ASP A 884 8.17 -1.75 -4.98
C ASP A 884 8.11 -0.94 -3.67
N SER A 885 9.01 -1.22 -2.74
CA SER A 885 9.07 -0.63 -1.42
C SER A 885 10.52 -0.27 -1.05
N LEU A 886 10.72 0.91 -0.49
CA LEU A 886 12.01 1.49 -0.13
C LEU A 886 12.30 1.23 1.35
N GLU A 887 13.39 0.54 1.65
CA GLU A 887 13.89 0.36 3.02
C GLU A 887 14.79 1.55 3.39
N VAL A 888 14.48 2.24 4.49
CA VAL A 888 15.17 3.44 4.97
C VAL A 888 15.81 3.14 6.32
N ARG A 889 17.14 3.18 6.40
CA ARG A 889 17.88 3.00 7.66
C ARG A 889 18.24 4.36 8.26
N LEU A 890 18.05 4.46 9.57
CA LEU A 890 18.15 5.69 10.36
C LEU A 890 19.19 5.52 11.47
N SER A 891 19.79 6.62 11.92
CA SER A 891 20.59 6.69 13.15
C SER A 891 20.27 7.97 13.90
N GLY A 892 20.19 7.92 15.23
CA GLY A 892 19.70 8.96 16.13
C GLY A 892 19.05 8.32 17.36
N ASN A 893 18.05 8.97 17.95
CA ASN A 893 17.38 8.53 19.16
C ASN A 893 15.89 8.25 18.87
N PRO A 894 15.46 6.99 18.71
CA PRO A 894 14.05 6.70 18.41
C PRO A 894 13.09 7.21 19.49
N PRO A 895 11.79 7.38 19.17
CA PRO A 895 11.18 7.24 17.84
C PRO A 895 11.53 8.34 16.84
N TYR A 896 11.69 7.95 15.57
CA TYR A 896 12.02 8.82 14.45
C TYR A 896 10.78 9.46 13.80
N SER A 897 10.96 10.66 13.23
CA SER A 897 10.00 11.29 12.33
C SER A 897 10.69 11.75 11.03
N VAL A 898 10.13 11.36 9.89
CA VAL A 898 10.70 11.63 8.56
C VAL A 898 9.62 12.21 7.66
N GLN A 899 9.88 13.34 7.00
CA GLN A 899 9.00 13.87 5.95
C GLN A 899 9.66 13.79 4.57
N TYR A 900 8.83 13.45 3.57
CA TYR A 900 9.23 13.41 2.17
C TYR A 900 8.17 14.03 1.25
N GLU A 901 8.63 14.61 0.14
CA GLU A 901 7.79 15.00 -0.99
C GLU A 901 7.89 13.94 -2.09
N LYS A 902 6.75 13.42 -2.58
CA LYS A 902 6.69 12.67 -3.85
C LYS A 902 6.40 13.63 -5.00
N ARG A 903 7.19 13.55 -6.07
CA ARG A 903 7.00 14.25 -7.36
C ARG A 903 7.16 13.27 -8.51
N ARG A 904 6.31 13.34 -9.55
CA ARG A 904 6.53 12.70 -10.85
C ARG A 904 6.87 13.77 -11.90
N LYS A 905 7.86 13.49 -12.73
CA LYS A 905 8.23 14.28 -13.92
C LYS A 905 7.30 13.91 -15.07
N ALA A 906 6.52 14.87 -15.58
CA ALA A 906 5.61 14.65 -16.71
C ALA A 906 6.31 14.92 -18.05
N ASP A 907 5.83 14.28 -19.13
CA ASP A 907 6.45 14.31 -20.47
C ASP A 907 6.63 15.72 -21.08
N ARG A 908 5.89 16.72 -20.57
CA ARG A 908 6.01 18.15 -20.96
C ARG A 908 7.03 18.93 -20.12
N GLY A 909 7.89 18.25 -19.35
CA GLY A 909 8.98 18.87 -18.56
C GLY A 909 8.56 19.50 -17.23
N GLY A 910 7.27 19.42 -16.86
CA GLY A 910 6.77 19.89 -15.56
C GLY A 910 6.73 18.77 -14.52
N PHE A 911 6.99 19.10 -13.24
CA PHE A 911 6.77 18.16 -12.13
C PHE A 911 5.32 18.25 -11.64
N SER A 912 4.77 17.11 -11.21
CA SER A 912 3.48 17.07 -10.50
C SER A 912 3.52 17.86 -9.20
N SER A 913 2.36 18.33 -8.72
CA SER A 913 2.23 18.96 -7.41
C SER A 913 2.80 18.05 -6.32
N ALA A 914 3.83 18.56 -5.62
CA ALA A 914 4.35 17.91 -4.42
C ALA A 914 3.30 17.98 -3.31
N LYS A 915 3.15 16.88 -2.57
CA LYS A 915 2.50 16.89 -1.26
C LYS A 915 3.47 16.30 -0.25
N PRO A 916 3.71 16.95 0.91
CA PRO A 916 4.48 16.35 1.97
C PRO A 916 3.73 15.13 2.52
N ARG A 917 4.49 14.10 2.88
CA ARG A 917 4.04 12.91 3.60
C ARG A 917 4.99 12.67 4.77
N ALA A 918 4.45 12.19 5.89
CA ALA A 918 5.23 11.88 7.09
C ALA A 918 5.26 10.37 7.35
N LEU A 919 6.36 9.90 7.92
CA LEU A 919 6.62 8.53 8.35
C LEU A 919 7.17 8.58 9.78
N LYS A 920 6.68 7.72 10.68
CA LYS A 920 7.16 7.58 12.06
C LYS A 920 7.65 6.16 12.31
N SER A 921 8.82 6.01 12.94
CA SER A 921 9.43 4.71 13.22
C SER A 921 9.82 4.55 14.69
N ALA A 922 9.52 3.40 15.28
CA ALA A 922 10.06 2.98 16.57
C ALA A 922 11.55 2.61 16.50
N LEU A 923 12.04 2.20 15.32
CA LEU A 923 13.32 1.52 15.15
C LEU A 923 14.19 2.16 14.07
N HIS A 924 15.44 1.72 14.03
CA HIS A 924 16.48 2.14 13.09
C HIS A 924 16.20 1.75 11.63
N VAL A 925 15.19 0.92 11.36
CA VAL A 925 14.75 0.56 10.00
C VAL A 925 13.26 0.86 9.86
N THR A 926 12.87 1.43 8.73
CA THR A 926 11.48 1.67 8.36
C THR A 926 11.30 1.55 6.84
N SER A 927 10.13 1.12 6.37
CA SER A 927 9.86 0.92 4.94
C SER A 927 8.77 1.85 4.41
N MET A 928 8.81 2.11 3.11
CA MET A 928 7.92 3.04 2.42
C MET A 928 7.53 2.51 1.04
N GLU A 929 6.23 2.28 0.81
CA GLU A 929 5.68 1.97 -0.52
C GLU A 929 6.03 3.03 -1.57
N MET A 930 6.40 2.58 -2.76
CA MET A 930 6.69 3.45 -3.91
C MET A 930 5.55 3.39 -4.92
N ASP A 931 5.23 4.54 -5.53
CA ASP A 931 4.13 4.66 -6.49
C ASP A 931 4.58 4.26 -7.90
N THR A 932 4.12 3.09 -8.33
CA THR A 932 4.34 2.55 -9.69
C THR A 932 3.08 2.61 -10.57
N SER A 933 2.01 3.27 -10.13
CA SER A 933 0.67 3.19 -10.74
C SER A 933 0.59 3.77 -12.16
N GLU A 934 1.36 4.83 -12.43
CA GLU A 934 1.54 5.42 -13.76
C GLU A 934 3.02 5.35 -14.17
N PRO A 935 3.34 5.31 -15.48
CA PRO A 935 4.72 5.37 -15.92
C PRO A 935 5.31 6.78 -15.72
N GLY A 936 6.64 6.84 -15.65
CA GLY A 936 7.40 8.09 -15.58
C GLY A 936 8.62 8.01 -14.69
N GLU A 937 9.26 9.16 -14.48
CA GLU A 937 10.39 9.33 -13.57
C GLU A 937 9.88 9.96 -12.27
N TYR A 938 10.00 9.21 -11.17
CA TYR A 938 9.56 9.58 -9.84
C TYR A 938 10.75 10.05 -8.99
N SER A 939 10.49 11.05 -8.16
CA SER A 939 11.45 11.65 -7.23
C SER A 939 10.81 11.73 -5.84
N TYR A 940 11.48 11.12 -4.86
CA TYR A 940 11.11 11.13 -3.45
C TYR A 940 12.16 11.94 -2.71
N LYS A 941 11.83 13.18 -2.35
CA LYS A 941 12.74 14.12 -1.70
C LYS A 941 12.47 14.11 -0.20
N PHE A 942 13.36 13.52 0.59
CA PHE A 942 13.34 13.56 2.05
C PHE A 942 13.72 14.96 2.51
N THR A 943 12.75 15.73 3.00
CA THR A 943 12.89 17.15 3.34
C THR A 943 13.15 17.40 4.81
N GLN A 944 12.74 16.48 5.69
CA GLN A 944 12.92 16.59 7.13
C GLN A 944 13.24 15.22 7.71
N VAL A 945 14.21 15.17 8.61
CA VAL A 945 14.53 14.02 9.47
C VAL A 945 14.67 14.56 10.88
N GLY A 946 13.93 13.98 11.81
CA GLY A 946 13.90 14.30 13.23
C GLY A 946 13.70 13.03 14.06
N ASP A 947 13.80 13.15 15.37
CA ASP A 947 13.72 12.02 16.31
C ASP A 947 13.10 12.43 17.65
N SER A 948 13.27 11.66 18.72
CA SER A 948 12.66 11.97 20.03
C SER A 948 13.30 13.15 20.75
N LEU A 949 14.48 13.58 20.32
CA LEU A 949 15.27 14.66 20.92
C LEU A 949 15.47 15.85 19.97
N TYR A 950 15.37 15.64 18.66
CA TYR A 950 15.60 16.64 17.63
C TYR A 950 14.42 16.84 16.67
N ASP A 951 13.88 18.05 16.68
CA ASP A 951 13.21 18.61 15.52
C ASP A 951 14.13 18.66 14.29
N HIS A 952 13.52 18.69 13.10
CA HIS A 952 14.23 18.74 11.83
C HIS A 952 15.25 19.89 11.76
N ASP A 953 16.44 19.63 11.22
CA ASP A 953 17.40 20.69 10.93
C ASP A 953 17.03 21.41 9.61
N PRO A 954 16.66 22.70 9.63
CA PRO A 954 16.36 23.46 8.40
C PRO A 954 17.61 23.74 7.54
N LYS A 955 18.83 23.47 8.04
CA LYS A 955 20.09 23.55 7.27
C LYS A 955 20.43 22.24 6.58
N SER A 956 19.73 21.14 6.90
CA SER A 956 20.00 19.82 6.32
C SER A 956 19.74 19.81 4.81
N LYS A 957 20.60 19.12 4.06
CA LYS A 957 20.47 19.01 2.60
C LYS A 957 19.65 17.78 2.26
N ALA A 958 18.41 18.01 1.83
CA ALA A 958 17.45 16.98 1.45
C ALA A 958 18.04 15.90 0.53
N LEU A 959 17.84 14.64 0.93
CA LEU A 959 18.18 13.44 0.15
C LEU A 959 17.08 13.20 -0.91
N VAL A 960 17.49 12.88 -2.14
CA VAL A 960 16.57 12.60 -3.25
C VAL A 960 16.74 11.15 -3.70
N VAL A 961 15.66 10.37 -3.66
CA VAL A 961 15.61 9.05 -4.29
C VAL A 961 14.89 9.18 -5.63
N THR A 962 15.49 8.68 -6.70
CA THR A 962 14.87 8.61 -8.03
C THR A 962 14.55 7.17 -8.40
N GLN A 963 13.40 6.97 -9.02
CA GLN A 963 12.91 5.66 -9.46
C GLN A 963 12.24 5.84 -10.83
N LYS A 964 12.50 4.92 -11.76
CA LYS A 964 11.94 4.96 -13.11
C LYS A 964 10.92 3.84 -13.30
N VAL A 965 9.66 4.25 -13.50
CA VAL A 965 8.53 3.35 -13.72
C VAL A 965 8.32 3.21 -15.22
N ASN A 966 8.62 2.04 -15.75
CA ASN A 966 8.55 1.72 -17.17
C ASN A 966 7.09 1.40 -17.58
N PRO A 967 6.58 1.97 -18.70
CA PRO A 967 5.25 1.64 -19.19
C PRO A 967 5.16 0.17 -19.61
N LEU A 968 3.97 -0.43 -19.44
CA LEU A 968 3.71 -1.78 -19.92
C LEU A 968 3.81 -1.83 -21.46
N PRO A 969 4.44 -2.88 -22.04
CA PRO A 969 4.54 -2.98 -23.49
C PRO A 969 3.17 -3.23 -24.14
N SER A 970 3.11 -2.90 -25.43
CA SER A 970 1.89 -2.94 -26.23
C SER A 970 2.20 -3.52 -27.60
N ALA A 971 1.24 -4.26 -28.17
CA ALA A 971 1.32 -4.76 -29.53
C ALA A 971 -0.03 -4.58 -30.19
N LYS A 972 -0.04 -4.28 -31.49
CA LYS A 972 -1.24 -4.04 -32.31
C LYS A 972 -0.97 -4.61 -33.70
N PHE A 973 -2.01 -5.17 -34.33
CA PHE A 973 -1.95 -5.47 -35.77
C PHE A 973 -2.05 -4.15 -36.56
N ASP A 974 -1.30 -4.01 -37.64
CA ASP A 974 -1.35 -2.80 -38.49
C ASP A 974 -2.70 -2.71 -39.26
N GLN A 975 -3.43 -3.82 -39.36
CA GLN A 975 -4.70 -3.96 -40.08
C GLN A 975 -5.72 -4.79 -39.25
N PRO A 976 -6.23 -4.27 -38.11
CA PRO A 976 -7.14 -5.02 -37.24
C PRO A 976 -8.45 -5.35 -37.97
N GLY A 977 -9.00 -6.54 -37.71
CA GLY A 977 -10.21 -7.03 -38.38
C GLY A 977 -10.05 -7.45 -39.86
N HIS A 978 -8.87 -7.26 -40.47
CA HIS A 978 -8.59 -7.72 -41.84
C HIS A 978 -8.62 -9.26 -41.93
N VAL A 979 -8.96 -9.77 -43.12
CA VAL A 979 -9.01 -11.21 -43.42
C VAL A 979 -7.83 -11.57 -44.33
N PHE A 980 -6.85 -12.29 -43.81
CA PHE A 980 -5.73 -12.84 -44.57
C PHE A 980 -6.08 -14.25 -45.07
N GLY A 981 -5.79 -14.57 -46.33
CA GLY A 981 -6.34 -15.74 -47.03
C GLY A 981 -5.25 -16.70 -47.52
N PHE A 982 -5.03 -17.81 -46.81
CA PHE A 982 -3.94 -18.74 -47.06
C PHE A 982 -4.43 -20.04 -47.74
N CYS A 983 -3.69 -20.55 -48.73
CA CYS A 983 -3.90 -21.91 -49.24
C CYS A 983 -3.18 -22.91 -48.30
N LYS A 984 -3.85 -23.99 -47.87
CA LYS A 984 -3.25 -25.01 -46.98
C LYS A 984 -1.96 -25.65 -47.54
N GLU A 985 -2.01 -26.12 -48.79
CA GLU A 985 -0.94 -26.93 -49.40
C GLU A 985 0.04 -26.15 -50.30
N ASP A 986 -0.19 -24.87 -50.59
CA ASP A 986 0.68 -24.11 -51.52
C ASP A 986 1.96 -23.62 -50.80
N ILE A 987 3.13 -24.07 -51.27
CA ILE A 987 4.42 -23.85 -50.60
C ILE A 987 5.06 -22.52 -51.01
N ASN A 988 4.71 -21.96 -52.17
CA ASN A 988 5.50 -20.90 -52.82
C ASN A 988 5.09 -19.46 -52.43
N GLY A 989 4.26 -19.27 -51.40
CA GLY A 989 3.77 -17.98 -50.94
C GLY A 989 3.98 -17.74 -49.43
N GLU A 990 4.96 -16.91 -49.08
CA GLU A 990 5.16 -16.42 -47.71
C GLU A 990 4.29 -15.19 -47.42
N GLU A 991 2.99 -15.40 -47.23
CA GLU A 991 2.12 -14.35 -46.69
C GLU A 991 2.37 -14.16 -45.18
N SER A 992 2.38 -12.90 -44.72
CA SER A 992 2.77 -12.53 -43.36
C SER A 992 1.92 -11.37 -42.83
N ILE A 993 1.65 -11.39 -41.53
CA ILE A 993 0.74 -10.43 -40.88
C ILE A 993 1.57 -9.28 -40.26
N PRO A 994 1.38 -8.02 -40.68
CA PRO A 994 2.13 -6.90 -40.13
C PRO A 994 1.65 -6.54 -38.71
N ILE A 995 2.59 -6.47 -37.76
CA ILE A 995 2.35 -6.02 -36.38
C ILE A 995 3.31 -4.90 -35.99
N THR A 996 2.83 -3.99 -35.15
CA THR A 996 3.59 -2.91 -34.53
C THR A 996 3.64 -3.13 -33.01
N LEU A 997 4.82 -2.91 -32.42
CA LEU A 997 5.18 -3.16 -31.03
C LEU A 997 5.70 -1.88 -30.35
N GLU A 998 5.15 -1.56 -29.20
CA GLU A 998 5.46 -0.41 -28.36
C GLU A 998 6.15 -0.88 -27.07
N GLY A 999 7.35 -0.35 -26.79
CA GLY A 999 8.25 -0.83 -25.72
C GLY A 999 9.69 -1.00 -26.25
N VAL A 1000 10.54 -1.75 -25.53
CA VAL A 1000 11.96 -1.94 -25.89
C VAL A 1000 12.24 -3.36 -26.42
N PRO A 1001 12.79 -3.51 -27.64
CA PRO A 1001 13.20 -4.82 -28.18
C PRO A 1001 14.49 -5.35 -27.51
N PRO A 1002 14.70 -6.68 -27.47
CA PRO A 1002 13.88 -7.73 -28.04
C PRO A 1002 12.58 -8.00 -27.27
N PHE A 1003 11.48 -8.13 -28.00
CA PHE A 1003 10.19 -8.54 -27.45
C PHE A 1003 10.01 -10.06 -27.47
N SER A 1004 9.10 -10.56 -26.63
CA SER A 1004 8.49 -11.88 -26.74
C SER A 1004 6.98 -11.73 -26.81
N LEU A 1005 6.35 -12.34 -27.81
CA LEU A 1005 4.92 -12.21 -28.09
C LEU A 1005 4.24 -13.57 -27.94
N GLU A 1006 3.10 -13.62 -27.27
CA GLU A 1006 2.22 -14.78 -27.22
C GLU A 1006 0.91 -14.42 -27.94
N ILE A 1007 0.61 -15.10 -29.04
CA ILE A 1007 -0.64 -14.95 -29.78
C ILE A 1007 -1.61 -16.07 -29.40
N SER A 1008 -2.90 -15.74 -29.35
CA SER A 1008 -3.99 -16.70 -29.20
C SER A 1008 -4.62 -16.94 -30.58
N ILE A 1009 -4.61 -18.19 -31.03
CA ILE A 1009 -5.25 -18.63 -32.27
C ILE A 1009 -6.51 -19.41 -31.89
N LYS A 1010 -7.67 -18.92 -32.29
CA LYS A 1010 -8.96 -19.56 -32.05
C LYS A 1010 -9.65 -19.90 -33.37
N HIS A 1011 -9.71 -21.19 -33.68
CA HIS A 1011 -10.51 -21.70 -34.79
C HIS A 1011 -12.01 -21.53 -34.53
N HIS A 1012 -12.80 -21.23 -35.56
CA HIS A 1012 -14.23 -20.96 -35.41
C HIS A 1012 -15.08 -22.12 -34.86
N SER A 1013 -14.65 -23.38 -34.98
CA SER A 1013 -15.35 -24.53 -34.37
C SER A 1013 -14.69 -25.06 -33.09
N ASN A 1014 -13.53 -24.55 -32.69
CA ASN A 1014 -12.89 -24.93 -31.43
C ASN A 1014 -13.15 -23.88 -30.35
N ALA A 1015 -13.78 -24.29 -29.25
CA ALA A 1015 -14.04 -23.40 -28.12
C ALA A 1015 -12.75 -22.94 -27.42
N LYS A 1016 -11.72 -23.79 -27.40
CA LYS A 1016 -10.45 -23.55 -26.70
C LYS A 1016 -9.40 -22.97 -27.67
N PRO A 1017 -8.83 -21.78 -27.40
CA PRO A 1017 -7.75 -21.23 -28.20
C PRO A 1017 -6.43 -21.99 -27.96
N GLU A 1018 -5.58 -22.04 -28.99
CA GLU A 1018 -4.18 -22.43 -28.87
C GLU A 1018 -3.30 -21.17 -28.68
N ILE A 1019 -2.26 -21.26 -27.85
CA ILE A 1019 -1.33 -20.15 -27.59
C ILE A 1019 0.02 -20.46 -28.22
N VAL A 1020 0.53 -19.54 -29.04
CA VAL A 1020 1.80 -19.68 -29.76
C VAL A 1020 2.74 -18.55 -29.36
N THR A 1021 3.95 -18.90 -28.87
CA THR A 1021 4.98 -17.94 -28.47
C THR A 1021 5.97 -17.67 -29.61
N ILE A 1022 6.17 -16.40 -29.93
CA ILE A 1022 7.19 -15.87 -30.85
C ILE A 1022 8.24 -15.11 -30.03
N PRO A 1023 9.41 -15.72 -29.74
CA PRO A 1023 10.48 -15.09 -28.97
C PRO A 1023 11.42 -14.24 -29.85
N LYS A 1024 12.17 -13.32 -29.22
CA LYS A 1024 13.29 -12.56 -29.82
C LYS A 1024 12.90 -11.68 -31.04
N ILE A 1025 11.81 -10.93 -30.92
CA ILE A 1025 11.43 -9.93 -31.92
C ILE A 1025 12.28 -8.67 -31.71
N ASN A 1026 13.33 -8.50 -32.51
CA ASN A 1026 14.34 -7.43 -32.35
C ASN A 1026 13.90 -6.03 -32.81
N SER A 1027 12.63 -5.83 -33.21
CA SER A 1027 12.18 -4.59 -33.87
C SER A 1027 10.73 -4.22 -33.53
N ASN A 1028 10.46 -2.91 -33.39
CA ASN A 1028 9.13 -2.35 -33.12
C ASN A 1028 8.12 -2.51 -34.27
N ARG A 1029 8.54 -3.03 -35.43
CA ARG A 1029 7.68 -3.55 -36.50
C ARG A 1029 8.14 -4.96 -36.82
N HIS A 1030 7.20 -5.89 -36.97
CA HIS A 1030 7.49 -7.29 -37.26
C HIS A 1030 6.49 -7.87 -38.25
N LYS A 1031 6.93 -8.83 -39.05
CA LYS A 1031 6.10 -9.62 -39.96
C LYS A 1031 5.82 -10.96 -39.29
N LEU A 1032 4.67 -11.07 -38.66
CA LEU A 1032 4.25 -12.27 -37.95
C LEU A 1032 4.01 -13.41 -38.96
N LEU A 1033 4.83 -14.45 -38.85
CA LEU A 1033 4.68 -15.71 -39.56
C LEU A 1033 4.03 -16.72 -38.60
N ILE A 1034 2.80 -17.14 -38.89
CA ILE A 1034 2.09 -18.13 -38.08
C ILE A 1034 2.42 -19.54 -38.61
N PRO A 1035 2.96 -20.46 -37.79
CA PRO A 1035 3.30 -21.80 -38.25
C PRO A 1035 2.04 -22.59 -38.64
N ARG A 1036 1.99 -23.12 -39.87
CA ARG A 1036 0.80 -23.79 -40.45
C ARG A 1036 0.25 -24.97 -39.65
N ARG A 1037 1.04 -25.56 -38.74
CA ARG A 1037 0.60 -26.63 -37.82
C ARG A 1037 -0.45 -26.17 -36.79
N HIS A 1038 -0.62 -24.87 -36.59
CA HIS A 1038 -1.58 -24.24 -35.67
C HIS A 1038 -2.81 -23.68 -36.44
N LEU A 1039 -3.02 -24.11 -37.69
CA LEU A 1039 -3.91 -23.45 -38.65
C LEU A 1039 -4.70 -24.47 -39.50
N ASP A 1040 -5.78 -25.00 -38.93
CA ASP A 1040 -6.79 -25.85 -39.60
C ASP A 1040 -7.58 -25.15 -40.71
N LEU A 1041 -8.36 -25.91 -41.48
CA LEU A 1041 -9.26 -25.39 -42.51
C LEU A 1041 -10.36 -24.48 -41.93
N GLY A 1042 -10.69 -23.39 -42.62
CA GLY A 1042 -11.73 -22.44 -42.23
C GLY A 1042 -11.20 -21.15 -41.62
N GLN A 1043 -12.01 -20.46 -40.82
CA GLN A 1043 -11.66 -19.17 -40.22
C GLN A 1043 -11.08 -19.31 -38.81
N HIS A 1044 -9.89 -18.76 -38.60
CA HIS A 1044 -9.30 -18.52 -37.28
C HIS A 1044 -9.37 -17.05 -36.93
N GLN A 1045 -9.64 -16.77 -35.66
CA GLN A 1045 -9.43 -15.47 -35.04
C GLN A 1045 -8.06 -15.49 -34.36
N VAL A 1046 -7.17 -14.59 -34.77
CA VAL A 1046 -5.85 -14.42 -34.14
C VAL A 1046 -5.86 -13.13 -33.34
N SER A 1047 -5.64 -13.24 -32.03
CA SER A 1047 -5.56 -12.13 -31.08
C SER A 1047 -4.22 -12.11 -30.37
N ILE A 1048 -3.84 -10.95 -29.80
CA ILE A 1048 -2.63 -10.85 -28.98
C ILE A 1048 -3.02 -11.25 -27.55
N HIS A 1049 -2.43 -12.32 -27.03
CA HIS A 1049 -2.67 -12.76 -25.66
C HIS A 1049 -1.77 -12.03 -24.67
N LYS A 1050 -0.46 -11.97 -24.97
CA LYS A 1050 0.52 -11.36 -24.07
C LYS A 1050 1.74 -10.82 -24.81
N VAL A 1051 2.28 -9.70 -24.32
CA VAL A 1051 3.50 -9.06 -24.81
C VAL A 1051 4.48 -8.92 -23.66
N ARG A 1052 5.77 -9.19 -23.89
CA ARG A 1052 6.87 -8.91 -22.96
C ARG A 1052 8.00 -8.20 -23.68
N ASP A 1053 8.66 -7.25 -23.01
CA ASP A 1053 9.77 -6.46 -23.56
C ASP A 1053 11.14 -6.85 -22.97
N SER A 1054 12.21 -6.20 -23.42
CA SER A 1054 13.58 -6.48 -22.96
C SER A 1054 13.86 -6.07 -21.52
N ARG A 1055 13.03 -5.19 -20.93
CA ARG A 1055 13.12 -4.80 -19.51
C ARG A 1055 12.43 -5.82 -18.60
N GLY A 1056 11.76 -6.81 -19.19
CA GLY A 1056 11.03 -7.86 -18.50
C GLY A 1056 9.56 -7.52 -18.25
N CYS A 1057 9.14 -6.28 -18.49
CA CYS A 1057 7.77 -5.81 -18.33
C CYS A 1057 6.83 -6.59 -19.24
N GLN A 1058 5.64 -6.94 -18.74
CA GLN A 1058 4.69 -7.78 -19.46
C GLN A 1058 3.26 -7.24 -19.39
N LYS A 1059 2.50 -7.43 -20.47
CA LYS A 1059 1.08 -7.10 -20.55
C LYS A 1059 0.31 -8.30 -21.11
N THR A 1060 -0.55 -8.89 -20.30
CA THR A 1060 -1.57 -9.85 -20.74
C THR A 1060 -2.85 -9.11 -21.13
N THR A 1061 -3.58 -9.60 -22.13
CA THR A 1061 -4.84 -9.01 -22.60
C THR A 1061 -5.88 -10.12 -22.76
N ASP A 1062 -6.86 -10.17 -21.85
CA ASP A 1062 -7.89 -11.23 -21.83
C ASP A 1062 -8.99 -11.03 -22.88
N LEU A 1063 -9.22 -9.77 -23.29
CA LEU A 1063 -10.25 -9.35 -24.25
C LEU A 1063 -9.68 -8.33 -25.24
N ASP A 1064 -8.79 -8.78 -26.13
CA ASP A 1064 -8.27 -7.95 -27.22
C ASP A 1064 -9.31 -7.81 -28.35
N ALA A 1065 -9.91 -6.62 -28.47
CA ALA A 1065 -10.85 -6.30 -29.53
C ALA A 1065 -10.20 -6.20 -30.93
N SER A 1066 -8.87 -6.12 -31.01
CA SER A 1066 -8.12 -5.84 -32.25
C SER A 1066 -7.67 -7.07 -33.05
N SER A 1067 -8.31 -8.23 -32.83
CA SER A 1067 -7.99 -9.47 -33.55
C SER A 1067 -8.06 -9.35 -35.08
N VAL A 1068 -7.19 -10.08 -35.78
CA VAL A 1068 -7.26 -10.32 -37.23
C VAL A 1068 -7.90 -11.68 -37.52
N ARG A 1069 -8.40 -11.87 -38.74
CA ARG A 1069 -8.92 -13.16 -39.20
C ARG A 1069 -7.97 -13.80 -40.20
N VAL A 1070 -7.75 -15.09 -40.04
CA VAL A 1070 -6.96 -15.93 -40.92
C VAL A 1070 -7.90 -16.97 -41.50
N ALA A 1071 -8.24 -16.84 -42.78
CA ALA A 1071 -9.04 -17.80 -43.51
C ALA A 1071 -8.10 -18.76 -44.25
N ILE A 1072 -8.08 -20.04 -43.86
CA ILE A 1072 -7.39 -21.08 -44.62
C ILE A 1072 -8.41 -21.75 -45.54
N SER A 1073 -8.23 -21.51 -46.84
CA SER A 1073 -8.88 -22.30 -47.88
C SER A 1073 -8.11 -23.60 -48.07
N ASP A 1074 -8.84 -24.70 -48.22
CA ASP A 1074 -8.25 -25.91 -48.77
C ASP A 1074 -7.90 -25.69 -50.24
N VAL A 1075 -6.98 -26.47 -50.79
CA VAL A 1075 -6.83 -26.49 -52.25
C VAL A 1075 -8.09 -27.13 -52.87
N PRO A 1076 -8.63 -26.59 -53.98
CA PRO A 1076 -9.84 -27.14 -54.55
C PRO A 1076 -9.58 -28.55 -55.09
N THR A 1077 -10.13 -29.58 -54.46
CA THR A 1077 -9.86 -30.97 -54.83
C THR A 1077 -10.91 -31.50 -55.80
N ILE A 1078 -10.45 -32.01 -56.94
CA ILE A 1078 -11.28 -32.81 -57.84
C ILE A 1078 -11.15 -34.28 -57.48
N ILE A 1079 -12.22 -34.84 -56.94
CA ILE A 1079 -12.28 -36.21 -56.43
C ILE A 1079 -13.35 -36.96 -57.24
N PRO A 1080 -13.05 -38.13 -57.84
CA PRO A 1080 -14.12 -38.95 -58.42
C PRO A 1080 -15.06 -39.39 -57.29
N LEU A 1081 -16.35 -39.03 -57.39
CA LEU A 1081 -17.38 -39.41 -56.41
C LEU A 1081 -17.53 -40.94 -56.30
N GLU A 1082 -17.15 -41.63 -57.36
CA GLU A 1082 -17.13 -43.08 -57.44
C GLU A 1082 -15.66 -43.50 -57.63
N SER A 1083 -15.06 -44.09 -56.59
CA SER A 1083 -13.63 -44.43 -56.56
C SER A 1083 -13.24 -45.49 -57.59
N LYS A 1084 -14.15 -46.42 -57.88
CA LYS A 1084 -14.04 -47.47 -58.90
C LYS A 1084 -13.39 -46.97 -60.19
N ILE A 1085 -12.39 -47.68 -60.69
CA ILE A 1085 -11.84 -47.41 -62.03
C ILE A 1085 -12.92 -47.80 -63.06
N ASP A 1086 -13.68 -48.83 -62.75
CA ASP A 1086 -14.63 -49.57 -63.59
C ASP A 1086 -16.09 -49.17 -63.30
N TYR A 1087 -16.84 -48.68 -64.31
CA TYR A 1087 -18.21 -48.16 -64.20
C TYR A 1087 -19.20 -48.95 -65.07
N CYS A 1088 -20.32 -49.44 -64.56
CA CYS A 1088 -21.34 -50.11 -65.38
C CYS A 1088 -21.99 -49.14 -66.41
N VAL A 1089 -22.42 -49.64 -67.58
CA VAL A 1089 -23.15 -48.83 -68.59
C VAL A 1089 -24.42 -48.23 -67.96
N GLY A 1090 -24.69 -46.95 -68.22
CA GLY A 1090 -25.80 -46.20 -67.61
C GLY A 1090 -25.45 -45.51 -66.28
N GLU A 1091 -24.30 -45.84 -65.68
CA GLU A 1091 -23.78 -45.08 -64.53
C GLU A 1091 -23.25 -43.70 -64.96
N ARG A 1092 -22.85 -42.89 -63.97
CA ARG A 1092 -22.48 -41.49 -64.21
C ARG A 1092 -21.10 -41.21 -63.64
N LEU A 1093 -20.16 -40.92 -64.53
CA LEU A 1093 -18.85 -40.35 -64.20
C LEU A 1093 -19.07 -39.00 -63.52
N SER A 1094 -19.10 -39.06 -62.20
CA SER A 1094 -19.41 -37.97 -61.30
C SER A 1094 -18.15 -37.62 -60.53
N PHE A 1095 -17.78 -36.34 -60.53
CA PHE A 1095 -16.62 -35.82 -59.81
C PHE A 1095 -17.08 -34.71 -58.88
N SER A 1096 -16.71 -34.84 -57.61
CA SER A 1096 -16.88 -33.81 -56.60
C SER A 1096 -15.79 -32.77 -56.83
N LEU A 1097 -16.20 -31.52 -56.91
CA LEU A 1097 -15.32 -30.37 -56.92
C LEU A 1097 -15.43 -29.76 -55.52
N SER A 1098 -14.47 -30.08 -54.65
CA SER A 1098 -14.37 -29.43 -53.35
C SER A 1098 -13.76 -28.04 -53.51
N GLY A 1099 -14.22 -27.09 -52.70
CA GLY A 1099 -13.97 -25.65 -52.87
C GLY A 1099 -15.27 -24.89 -53.16
N HIS A 1100 -15.18 -23.74 -53.84
CA HIS A 1100 -16.29 -22.82 -54.04
C HIS A 1100 -16.60 -22.60 -55.52
N ALA A 1101 -17.86 -22.82 -55.91
CA ALA A 1101 -18.32 -22.54 -57.28
C ALA A 1101 -18.22 -21.03 -57.61
N PRO A 1102 -17.97 -20.65 -58.88
CA PRO A 1102 -17.78 -21.52 -60.05
C PRO A 1102 -16.42 -22.23 -60.08
N PHE A 1103 -16.41 -23.44 -60.61
CA PHE A 1103 -15.19 -24.23 -60.80
C PHE A 1103 -14.84 -24.35 -62.29
N ASP A 1104 -13.56 -24.48 -62.60
CA ASP A 1104 -13.06 -24.84 -63.92
C ASP A 1104 -12.39 -26.22 -63.88
N VAL A 1105 -12.86 -27.15 -64.72
CA VAL A 1105 -12.37 -28.52 -64.84
C VAL A 1105 -11.73 -28.75 -66.20
N PHE A 1106 -10.53 -29.32 -66.22
CA PHE A 1106 -9.76 -29.62 -67.44
C PHE A 1106 -9.61 -31.14 -67.56
N TYR A 1107 -10.03 -31.72 -68.68
CA TYR A 1107 -10.15 -33.18 -68.86
C TYR A 1107 -9.91 -33.66 -70.30
N THR A 1108 -9.81 -34.96 -70.49
CA THR A 1108 -9.55 -35.66 -71.75
C THR A 1108 -10.44 -36.91 -71.86
N PHE A 1109 -11.10 -37.15 -73.00
CA PHE A 1109 -11.84 -38.39 -73.27
C PHE A 1109 -11.48 -38.91 -74.66
N ASP A 1110 -11.14 -40.19 -74.75
CA ASP A 1110 -10.70 -40.86 -76.00
C ASP A 1110 -9.70 -40.02 -76.82
N GLY A 1111 -8.65 -39.53 -76.13
CA GLY A 1111 -7.60 -38.67 -76.70
C GLY A 1111 -7.91 -37.16 -76.81
N ALA A 1112 -9.17 -36.73 -76.73
CA ALA A 1112 -9.56 -35.33 -76.97
C ALA A 1112 -9.62 -34.48 -75.67
N LYS A 1113 -8.73 -33.47 -75.56
CA LYS A 1113 -8.68 -32.50 -74.44
C LYS A 1113 -9.83 -31.50 -74.49
N ARG A 1114 -10.39 -31.15 -73.32
CA ARG A 1114 -11.53 -30.24 -73.12
C ARG A 1114 -11.42 -29.43 -71.82
N LYS A 1115 -12.17 -28.32 -71.75
CA LYS A 1115 -12.41 -27.55 -70.53
C LYS A 1115 -13.92 -27.43 -70.30
N ALA A 1116 -14.39 -27.68 -69.09
CA ALA A 1116 -15.77 -27.45 -68.68
C ALA A 1116 -15.82 -26.60 -67.40
N THR A 1117 -16.57 -25.50 -67.43
CA THR A 1117 -16.87 -24.68 -66.26
C THR A 1117 -18.11 -25.23 -65.56
N SER A 1118 -18.00 -25.59 -64.27
CA SER A 1118 -19.10 -26.09 -63.45
C SER A 1118 -19.57 -25.01 -62.48
N GLN A 1119 -20.82 -24.58 -62.61
CA GLN A 1119 -21.47 -23.65 -61.69
C GLN A 1119 -21.88 -24.30 -60.35
N THR A 1120 -21.50 -25.56 -60.12
CA THR A 1120 -21.77 -26.33 -58.90
C THR A 1120 -20.60 -27.24 -58.56
N ALA A 1121 -20.56 -27.75 -57.33
CA ALA A 1121 -19.58 -28.74 -56.85
C ALA A 1121 -19.70 -30.13 -57.54
N ASN A 1122 -20.61 -30.33 -58.49
CA ASN A 1122 -20.86 -31.63 -59.12
C ASN A 1122 -20.55 -31.59 -60.63
N PHE A 1123 -19.33 -31.99 -61.01
CA PHE A 1123 -19.01 -32.25 -62.42
C PHE A 1123 -19.49 -33.66 -62.79
N ARG A 1124 -20.72 -33.76 -63.33
CA ARG A 1124 -21.35 -35.02 -63.72
C ARG A 1124 -21.42 -35.18 -65.25
N ARG A 1125 -21.16 -36.40 -65.73
CA ARG A 1125 -21.34 -36.86 -67.11
C ARG A 1125 -21.86 -38.31 -67.12
N ILE A 1126 -22.90 -38.62 -67.91
CA ILE A 1126 -23.42 -40.00 -68.01
C ILE A 1126 -22.60 -40.88 -68.97
N ALA A 1127 -22.31 -42.12 -68.55
CA ALA A 1127 -21.60 -43.13 -69.34
C ALA A 1127 -22.54 -43.79 -70.36
N GLU A 1128 -22.61 -43.17 -71.54
CA GLU A 1128 -23.45 -43.62 -72.66
C GLU A 1128 -22.91 -44.88 -73.39
N LEU A 1129 -21.59 -45.12 -73.31
CA LEU A 1129 -20.87 -46.20 -73.99
C LEU A 1129 -19.63 -46.61 -73.17
N PRO A 1130 -19.11 -47.85 -73.32
CA PRO A 1130 -17.83 -48.24 -72.75
C PRO A 1130 -16.63 -47.54 -73.41
N GLY A 1131 -15.65 -47.11 -72.62
CA GLY A 1131 -14.47 -46.36 -73.07
C GLY A 1131 -13.61 -45.81 -71.92
N GLN A 1132 -12.57 -45.02 -72.23
CA GLN A 1132 -11.60 -44.50 -71.25
C GLN A 1132 -11.66 -42.96 -71.09
N PHE A 1133 -11.65 -42.48 -69.84
CA PHE A 1133 -11.82 -41.06 -69.47
C PHE A 1133 -10.73 -40.59 -68.49
N THR A 1134 -10.17 -39.38 -68.66
CA THR A 1134 -9.09 -38.82 -67.83
C THR A 1134 -9.33 -37.35 -67.43
N ILE A 1135 -9.00 -36.94 -66.21
CA ILE A 1135 -8.95 -35.53 -65.74
C ILE A 1135 -7.49 -35.04 -65.65
N ASN A 1136 -7.24 -33.73 -65.72
CA ASN A 1136 -5.90 -33.13 -65.65
C ASN A 1136 -5.73 -31.99 -64.60
N ALA A 1137 -6.74 -31.14 -64.36
CA ALA A 1137 -6.65 -30.04 -63.38
C ALA A 1137 -8.02 -29.49 -62.94
N VAL A 1138 -8.03 -28.77 -61.81
CA VAL A 1138 -9.17 -28.00 -61.30
C VAL A 1138 -8.75 -26.68 -60.62
N SER A 1139 -9.63 -25.69 -60.67
CA SER A 1139 -9.57 -24.45 -59.86
C SER A 1139 -10.97 -23.98 -59.48
N ASP A 1140 -11.10 -23.20 -58.39
CA ASP A 1140 -12.38 -22.71 -57.86
C ASP A 1140 -12.48 -21.17 -57.88
N GLY A 1141 -13.66 -20.64 -57.50
CA GLY A 1141 -13.99 -19.22 -57.63
C GLY A 1141 -13.64 -18.36 -56.41
N ALA A 1142 -13.58 -18.93 -55.20
CA ALA A 1142 -13.36 -18.14 -53.97
C ALA A 1142 -11.94 -18.25 -53.39
N SER A 1143 -11.17 -19.29 -53.70
CA SER A 1143 -9.78 -19.39 -53.22
C SER A 1143 -8.82 -18.47 -53.99
N GLY A 1144 -9.30 -17.82 -55.06
CA GLY A 1144 -8.71 -16.67 -55.75
C GLY A 1144 -7.43 -16.92 -56.56
N LYS A 1145 -6.57 -17.84 -56.11
CA LYS A 1145 -5.27 -18.18 -56.72
C LYS A 1145 -4.91 -19.68 -56.62
N CYS A 1146 -5.37 -20.41 -55.60
CA CYS A 1146 -5.00 -21.82 -55.40
C CYS A 1146 -5.46 -22.69 -56.60
N LYS A 1147 -4.58 -23.55 -57.13
CA LYS A 1147 -4.88 -24.49 -58.24
C LYS A 1147 -4.45 -25.90 -57.87
N ALA A 1148 -5.22 -26.91 -58.27
CA ALA A 1148 -4.86 -28.32 -58.07
C ALA A 1148 -4.68 -29.05 -59.41
N HIS A 1149 -3.48 -29.59 -59.62
CA HIS A 1149 -3.16 -30.46 -60.74
C HIS A 1149 -3.35 -31.94 -60.33
N LYS A 1150 -4.08 -32.72 -61.13
CA LYS A 1150 -4.45 -34.12 -60.83
C LYS A 1150 -4.72 -34.89 -62.12
N ASP A 1151 -4.02 -36.01 -62.35
CA ASP A 1151 -4.30 -36.94 -63.44
C ASP A 1151 -5.10 -38.15 -62.93
N ILE A 1152 -6.35 -38.33 -63.39
CA ILE A 1152 -7.32 -39.31 -62.83
C ILE A 1152 -8.05 -40.03 -63.97
N THR A 1153 -7.93 -41.36 -64.10
CA THR A 1153 -8.39 -42.15 -65.28
C THR A 1153 -9.38 -43.30 -64.95
N LYS A 1154 -10.40 -43.55 -65.80
CA LYS A 1154 -11.57 -44.46 -65.59
C LYS A 1154 -11.96 -45.32 -66.85
N VAL A 1155 -12.74 -46.41 -66.69
CA VAL A 1155 -13.12 -47.52 -67.62
C VAL A 1155 -14.58 -48.06 -67.34
N ILE A 1156 -15.27 -48.85 -68.20
CA ILE A 1156 -16.76 -49.12 -68.14
C ILE A 1156 -17.27 -50.59 -68.48
N HIS A 1157 -18.35 -51.17 -67.82
CA HIS A 1157 -18.80 -52.63 -67.70
C HIS A 1157 -20.38 -52.97 -67.56
N ALA A 1158 -20.86 -54.14 -67.00
CA ALA A 1158 -22.31 -54.65 -66.95
C ALA A 1158 -22.77 -55.66 -65.78
N MET A 1159 -24.09 -56.01 -65.58
CA MET A 1159 -24.88 -56.33 -64.29
C MET A 1159 -25.46 -57.79 -63.88
N PRO A 1160 -25.93 -58.11 -62.59
CA PRO A 1160 -26.31 -59.47 -61.99
C PRO A 1160 -27.69 -59.73 -61.15
N SER A 1161 -27.95 -60.88 -60.42
CA SER A 1161 -29.28 -61.29 -59.72
C SER A 1161 -29.37 -62.38 -58.54
N VAL A 1162 -30.39 -62.44 -57.60
CA VAL A 1162 -30.44 -63.18 -56.24
C VAL A 1162 -31.81 -63.72 -55.67
N ARG A 1163 -31.86 -64.63 -54.63
CA ARG A 1163 -33.02 -65.09 -53.77
C ARG A 1163 -32.74 -65.45 -52.26
N ILE A 1164 -33.78 -65.70 -51.42
CA ILE A 1164 -33.75 -66.04 -49.94
C ILE A 1164 -34.91 -66.93 -49.46
N SER A 1165 -34.69 -67.81 -48.47
CA SER A 1165 -35.73 -68.54 -47.69
C SER A 1165 -36.74 -69.34 -48.52
N LYS A 1166 -36.43 -69.64 -49.79
CA LYS A 1166 -37.41 -70.09 -50.80
C LYS A 1166 -38.64 -69.14 -50.91
N GLY A 1167 -38.52 -67.91 -50.42
CA GLY A 1167 -39.49 -66.80 -50.46
C GLY A 1167 -40.44 -66.58 -49.26
N LYS A 1168 -40.02 -66.71 -47.96
CA LYS A 1168 -40.91 -66.73 -46.74
C LYS A 1168 -40.31 -66.00 -45.46
N GLU A 1169 -40.95 -65.97 -44.24
CA GLU A 1169 -40.86 -64.90 -43.17
C GLU A 1169 -40.84 -65.32 -41.61
N SER A 1170 -40.36 -64.49 -40.60
CA SER A 1170 -40.08 -64.80 -39.10
C SER A 1170 -40.17 -63.63 -38.01
N VAL A 1171 -39.85 -63.83 -36.67
CA VAL A 1171 -39.87 -62.88 -35.45
C VAL A 1171 -39.08 -63.33 -34.13
N VAL A 1172 -38.26 -62.49 -33.39
CA VAL A 1172 -37.59 -62.66 -32.00
C VAL A 1172 -36.94 -61.32 -31.43
N ASP A 1173 -36.72 -61.11 -30.09
CA ASP A 1173 -36.06 -59.92 -29.39
C ASP A 1173 -35.15 -60.26 -28.11
N ILE A 1174 -34.28 -59.36 -27.54
CA ILE A 1174 -33.25 -59.59 -26.43
C ILE A 1174 -32.97 -58.44 -25.35
N HIS A 1175 -32.01 -58.63 -24.40
CA HIS A 1175 -31.36 -57.62 -23.49
C HIS A 1175 -29.96 -57.16 -24.05
N GLU A 1176 -29.02 -56.59 -23.28
CA GLU A 1176 -27.60 -56.41 -23.69
C GLU A 1176 -26.82 -57.76 -23.85
N GLY A 1177 -27.24 -58.63 -24.79
CA GLY A 1177 -26.53 -59.82 -25.37
C GLY A 1177 -27.36 -61.13 -25.65
N GLY A 1178 -27.51 -61.63 -26.92
CA GLY A 1178 -28.38 -62.80 -27.34
C GLY A 1178 -28.14 -63.49 -28.73
N GLU A 1179 -29.10 -64.26 -29.36
CA GLU A 1179 -28.86 -65.18 -30.56
C GLU A 1179 -30.11 -65.66 -31.42
N ALA A 1180 -30.00 -65.99 -32.76
CA ALA A 1180 -31.01 -66.54 -33.75
C ALA A 1180 -30.45 -66.79 -35.23
N GLU A 1181 -31.20 -67.32 -36.27
CA GLU A 1181 -30.62 -67.83 -37.60
C GLU A 1181 -31.40 -67.60 -38.97
N LEU A 1182 -30.76 -67.71 -40.20
CA LEU A 1182 -31.26 -67.37 -41.61
C LEU A 1182 -30.59 -68.09 -42.88
N HIS A 1183 -31.13 -68.04 -44.15
CA HIS A 1183 -30.63 -68.77 -45.41
C HIS A 1183 -30.86 -68.14 -46.87
N PHE A 1184 -30.00 -68.35 -47.91
CA PHE A 1184 -29.89 -67.55 -49.21
C PHE A 1184 -29.43 -68.23 -50.57
N GLU A 1185 -29.54 -67.57 -51.77
CA GLU A 1185 -29.31 -68.09 -53.20
C GLU A 1185 -28.85 -67.05 -54.33
N PHE A 1186 -27.99 -67.30 -55.37
CA PHE A 1186 -27.37 -66.24 -56.30
C PHE A 1186 -27.03 -66.52 -57.83
N TRP A 1187 -26.75 -65.47 -58.68
CA TRP A 1187 -26.15 -65.46 -60.07
C TRP A 1187 -25.35 -64.19 -60.50
N GLY A 1188 -24.33 -64.32 -61.40
CA GLY A 1188 -23.57 -63.22 -62.06
C GLY A 1188 -22.11 -63.60 -62.40
N THR A 1189 -21.16 -62.64 -62.38
CA THR A 1189 -19.70 -62.89 -62.32
C THR A 1189 -19.25 -63.09 -60.87
N PRO A 1190 -18.92 -64.31 -60.40
CA PRO A 1190 -18.66 -64.56 -58.98
C PRO A 1190 -17.41 -63.80 -58.45
N PRO A 1191 -17.35 -63.49 -57.15
CA PRO A 1191 -18.29 -63.88 -56.08
C PRO A 1191 -19.59 -63.06 -56.05
N PHE A 1192 -20.57 -63.53 -55.26
CA PHE A 1192 -21.87 -62.90 -55.08
C PHE A 1192 -22.01 -62.28 -53.69
N GLU A 1193 -22.16 -60.97 -53.68
CA GLU A 1193 -22.38 -60.12 -52.52
C GLU A 1193 -23.88 -59.81 -52.42
N PHE A 1194 -24.54 -60.14 -51.32
CA PHE A 1194 -25.98 -59.92 -51.16
C PHE A 1194 -26.33 -59.29 -49.81
N THR A 1195 -27.45 -58.58 -49.75
CA THR A 1195 -27.79 -57.74 -48.59
C THR A 1195 -29.19 -58.02 -48.08
N TYR A 1196 -29.34 -58.27 -46.78
CA TYR A 1196 -30.64 -58.43 -46.11
C TYR A 1196 -30.84 -57.47 -44.92
N ILE A 1197 -31.97 -56.76 -44.92
CA ILE A 1197 -32.24 -55.63 -44.02
C ILE A 1197 -33.04 -56.04 -42.80
N ARG A 1198 -32.60 -55.56 -41.65
CA ARG A 1198 -33.09 -55.88 -40.33
C ARG A 1198 -34.01 -54.73 -39.84
N SER A 1199 -35.35 -54.77 -39.99
CA SER A 1199 -36.32 -53.68 -39.61
C SER A 1199 -36.90 -53.58 -38.17
N SER A 1200 -38.08 -53.01 -37.90
CA SER A 1200 -38.57 -52.80 -36.52
C SER A 1200 -39.86 -53.55 -36.19
N ASN A 1201 -40.07 -53.75 -34.88
CA ASN A 1201 -41.14 -54.57 -34.32
C ASN A 1201 -42.45 -53.79 -34.50
N VAL A 1202 -43.36 -54.27 -35.36
CA VAL A 1202 -44.44 -53.44 -35.94
C VAL A 1202 -45.45 -53.00 -34.88
N ARG A 1203 -45.26 -51.81 -34.31
CA ARG A 1203 -46.20 -51.19 -33.37
C ARG A 1203 -47.37 -50.59 -34.16
N LYS A 1204 -48.61 -51.03 -33.85
CA LYS A 1204 -49.85 -50.59 -34.53
C LYS A 1204 -49.89 -49.07 -34.71
N GLY A 1205 -49.98 -48.61 -35.96
CA GLY A 1205 -50.02 -47.19 -36.33
C GLY A 1205 -48.71 -46.61 -36.88
N LYS A 1206 -47.58 -47.32 -36.71
CA LYS A 1206 -46.29 -47.00 -37.37
C LYS A 1206 -45.94 -48.07 -38.42
N LYS A 1207 -45.14 -47.69 -39.41
CA LYS A 1207 -44.43 -48.62 -40.31
C LYS A 1207 -43.26 -49.26 -39.56
N SER A 1208 -42.81 -50.44 -39.99
CA SER A 1208 -41.50 -50.96 -39.60
C SER A 1208 -40.39 -50.03 -40.12
N GLU A 1209 -39.42 -49.72 -39.26
CA GLU A 1209 -38.27 -48.85 -39.50
C GLU A 1209 -37.01 -49.74 -39.60
N ILE A 1210 -36.07 -49.48 -40.51
CA ILE A 1210 -34.89 -50.36 -40.67
C ILE A 1210 -33.92 -50.13 -39.50
N LEU A 1211 -33.65 -51.15 -38.68
CA LEU A 1211 -32.83 -51.11 -37.45
C LEU A 1211 -31.40 -51.69 -37.60
N ASP A 1212 -31.10 -52.47 -38.66
CA ASP A 1212 -29.76 -52.93 -39.08
C ASP A 1212 -29.83 -53.41 -40.55
N ILE A 1213 -28.69 -53.68 -41.18
CA ILE A 1213 -28.60 -54.24 -42.52
C ILE A 1213 -27.40 -55.18 -42.57
N LYS A 1214 -27.67 -56.48 -42.63
CA LYS A 1214 -26.62 -57.49 -42.74
C LYS A 1214 -26.29 -57.77 -44.20
N HIS A 1215 -25.01 -57.68 -44.51
CA HIS A 1215 -24.45 -58.04 -45.80
C HIS A 1215 -23.72 -59.38 -45.67
N ASP A 1216 -23.79 -60.23 -46.70
CA ASP A 1216 -23.03 -61.47 -46.72
C ASP A 1216 -22.63 -61.87 -48.16
N ILE A 1217 -21.62 -62.72 -48.27
CA ILE A 1217 -20.94 -63.05 -49.53
C ILE A 1217 -20.91 -64.56 -49.72
N SER A 1218 -21.34 -65.06 -50.87
CA SER A 1218 -21.09 -66.43 -51.29
C SER A 1218 -20.19 -66.47 -52.53
N TYR A 1219 -19.16 -67.30 -52.44
CA TYR A 1219 -18.29 -67.66 -53.57
C TYR A 1219 -18.92 -68.79 -54.42
N GLU A 1220 -19.98 -69.41 -53.89
CA GLU A 1220 -20.88 -70.35 -54.54
C GLU A 1220 -22.28 -69.71 -54.68
N ASN A 1221 -23.30 -70.48 -55.01
CA ASN A 1221 -24.64 -69.97 -55.32
C ASN A 1221 -25.65 -70.02 -54.13
N ILE A 1222 -25.23 -70.35 -52.89
CA ILE A 1222 -26.11 -70.62 -51.70
C ILE A 1222 -25.45 -70.16 -50.36
N LYS A 1223 -26.18 -69.82 -49.26
CA LYS A 1223 -25.61 -69.50 -47.89
C LYS A 1223 -26.56 -69.59 -46.63
N THR A 1224 -26.05 -69.45 -45.38
CA THR A 1224 -26.76 -69.52 -44.05
C THR A 1224 -26.01 -68.78 -42.89
N ILE A 1225 -26.70 -68.13 -41.89
CA ILE A 1225 -26.13 -67.12 -40.93
C ILE A 1225 -26.85 -67.07 -39.54
N LYS A 1226 -26.24 -66.44 -38.49
CA LYS A 1226 -26.78 -66.19 -37.12
C LYS A 1226 -26.83 -64.71 -36.61
N THR A 1227 -27.42 -64.39 -35.43
CA THR A 1227 -27.68 -62.98 -35.00
C THR A 1227 -28.21 -62.70 -33.56
N SER A 1228 -27.76 -61.59 -32.93
CA SER A 1228 -28.12 -61.17 -31.56
C SER A 1228 -29.26 -60.14 -31.42
N ASP A 1229 -29.14 -58.98 -32.07
CA ASP A 1229 -29.79 -57.70 -31.65
C ASP A 1229 -30.73 -57.04 -32.69
N GLU A 1230 -30.87 -55.70 -32.62
CA GLU A 1230 -31.90 -54.77 -33.17
C GLU A 1230 -32.47 -54.99 -34.62
N GLY A 1231 -33.35 -55.97 -34.93
CA GLY A 1231 -34.35 -55.77 -36.02
C GLY A 1231 -34.86 -56.86 -37.03
N THR A 1232 -35.83 -56.55 -37.90
CA THR A 1232 -36.57 -57.43 -38.82
C THR A 1232 -35.95 -57.80 -40.26
N TYR A 1233 -35.03 -58.79 -40.45
CA TYR A 1233 -34.27 -59.34 -41.69
C TYR A 1233 -34.85 -59.75 -43.14
N GLU A 1234 -34.85 -58.93 -44.22
CA GLU A 1234 -35.22 -59.32 -45.64
C GLU A 1234 -34.18 -59.04 -46.76
N VAL A 1235 -33.96 -59.89 -47.79
CA VAL A 1235 -33.00 -59.56 -48.90
C VAL A 1235 -33.53 -58.47 -49.84
N ILE A 1236 -32.65 -57.53 -50.21
CA ILE A 1236 -32.97 -56.36 -51.05
C ILE A 1236 -32.07 -56.12 -52.27
N ALA A 1237 -30.83 -56.65 -52.27
CA ALA A 1237 -29.82 -56.32 -53.29
C ALA A 1237 -28.81 -57.45 -53.52
N ILE A 1238 -28.19 -57.46 -54.71
CA ILE A 1238 -27.01 -58.26 -55.08
C ILE A 1238 -25.99 -57.45 -55.87
N LYS A 1239 -24.72 -57.79 -55.66
CA LYS A 1239 -23.56 -57.36 -56.42
C LYS A 1239 -22.77 -58.59 -56.88
N ASP A 1240 -22.18 -58.48 -58.06
CA ASP A 1240 -21.18 -59.42 -58.58
C ASP A 1240 -19.78 -58.77 -58.53
N LYS A 1241 -18.78 -59.40 -59.16
CA LYS A 1241 -17.40 -58.89 -59.17
C LYS A 1241 -17.26 -57.44 -59.64
N TYR A 1242 -18.13 -56.93 -60.52
CA TYR A 1242 -17.99 -55.60 -61.13
C TYR A 1242 -19.21 -54.69 -60.96
N CYS A 1243 -20.43 -55.24 -60.94
CA CYS A 1243 -21.66 -54.48 -61.04
C CYS A 1243 -22.75 -54.99 -60.09
N SER A 1244 -23.83 -54.23 -59.89
CA SER A 1244 -24.82 -54.52 -58.86
C SER A 1244 -26.23 -54.09 -59.22
N PHE A 1245 -27.21 -54.78 -58.63
CA PHE A 1245 -28.63 -54.55 -58.83
C PHE A 1245 -29.42 -54.65 -57.52
N SER A 1246 -30.45 -53.81 -57.38
CA SER A 1246 -31.38 -53.80 -56.24
C SER A 1246 -32.79 -53.57 -56.75
N SER A 1247 -33.77 -54.29 -56.17
CA SER A 1247 -35.19 -54.09 -56.45
C SER A 1247 -35.83 -53.02 -55.58
N GLN A 1248 -35.17 -52.62 -54.50
CA GLN A 1248 -35.64 -51.47 -53.74
C GLN A 1248 -35.34 -50.20 -54.53
N THR A 1249 -36.40 -49.48 -54.91
CA THR A 1249 -36.27 -48.06 -55.27
C THR A 1249 -35.64 -47.35 -54.07
N PRO A 1250 -34.46 -46.72 -54.20
CA PRO A 1250 -33.82 -46.07 -53.07
C PRO A 1250 -34.78 -44.98 -52.54
N PRO A 1251 -35.05 -44.93 -51.22
CA PRO A 1251 -35.91 -43.90 -50.66
C PRO A 1251 -35.30 -42.53 -50.98
N GLY A 1252 -36.05 -41.69 -51.70
CA GLY A 1252 -35.62 -40.33 -52.01
C GLY A 1252 -35.35 -39.54 -50.73
N LYS A 1253 -34.49 -38.53 -50.70
CA LYS A 1253 -34.20 -37.55 -51.79
C LYS A 1253 -35.45 -36.87 -52.35
N SER A 1254 -36.56 -36.89 -51.60
CA SER A 1254 -37.07 -35.66 -51.01
C SER A 1254 -36.18 -35.33 -49.79
N ASP A 1255 -35.50 -34.19 -49.66
CA ASP A 1255 -35.56 -32.98 -50.50
C ASP A 1255 -34.18 -32.42 -50.86
N ARG A 1256 -34.19 -31.62 -51.94
CA ARG A 1256 -33.10 -30.80 -52.52
C ARG A 1256 -32.13 -31.52 -53.46
#